data_AF-A0A8S0URW3-F1
#
_entry.id   AF-A0A8S0URW3-F1
#
_cell.length_a   1.000
_cell.length_b   1.000
_cell.length_c   1.000
_cell.angle_alpha   90.00
_cell.angle_beta   90.00
_cell.angle_gamma   90.00
#
_symmetry.space_group_name_H-M   'P 1'
#
loop_
_entity.id
_entity.type
_entity.pdbx_description
1 polymer ?
#
loop_
_entity_poly.entity_id
_entity_poly.type
_entity_poly.pdbx_seq_one_letter_code
_entity_poly.pdbx_strand_id
1 'polypeptide(L)'
;MMRLFSPRKTTLLFVIRDKTRTPLENLEPVLREDIQKIWDAVPKPEAHNETPLSEFFNVEVVALSSYEEKEEQFREQVASLRQRFFHSIAPGGLAGDRRAVVPASGFSFSAQQIWKIIKENKDLDLPAHKVMVATVRCEEISNEKFSSFIGNEEWLQLEEIVQSQAVPGFGRKLSSILDVCLSEYDLEATYFDEGVRSSKRKQLEEKLLQLVQPAYQFMLGHIRSGNLDRFKKAFDNALNEGKGFAVAARDCIKYFMSQFDEESADTNIDLAKWDASRVREKLQRDIDAHVAAVRAAKLSELTTVYEAKLNEALSGPVEALLDGASDDTWPAIRKLLRQETETAVAEFASALSGFEMDEETREKMILRLKDRARGLVEAKAKEEAGRVLIRMKDRFSTLFSHDSDSMPRVWTGKEDIRAITKSARSSSLKLLSVMAAIRLDDNADAIEHTLSLALVDPKAAASTNKGTSVDPLASSTWEEVPASKTLITPVQCKSLWRQFRTETEYTVTQAIAAQEASRRNNNWLPPPWAIVALVVLGFNEFMTLLRNPLYLGVIFVAFLLIKALWVQLDITGEFRHGALPGILSISTKLLPTVMNLLRKLAEEGQRPTHTDPQRNPPLTAQSFQSGTNNYSGISSSASSEVTSENGTKHSKPPAHQ
;
A
#
# COMPACT_ATOMS: atom_id res chain seq x y z
N MET A 1 28.80 62.44 29.79
CA MET A 1 30.18 62.37 30.32
C MET A 1 30.85 63.73 30.17
N MET A 2 31.45 64.27 31.25
CA MET A 2 32.08 65.60 31.24
C MET A 2 33.23 65.71 30.23
N ARG A 3 33.17 66.68 29.30
CA ARG A 3 34.26 66.98 28.36
C ARG A 3 35.06 68.18 28.87
N LEU A 4 36.18 67.90 29.53
CA LEU A 4 37.14 68.93 29.93
C LEU A 4 37.93 69.40 28.68
N PHE A 5 37.76 70.67 28.33
CA PHE A 5 38.61 71.32 27.32
C PHE A 5 40.03 71.53 27.88
N SER A 6 41.03 71.60 27.01
CA SER A 6 42.46 71.66 27.37
C SER A 6 42.75 72.66 28.51
N PRO A 7 43.62 72.33 29.47
CA PRO A 7 43.70 73.00 30.77
C PRO A 7 43.94 74.52 30.65
N ARG A 8 42.90 75.27 31.00
CA ARG A 8 42.85 76.74 31.09
C ARG A 8 42.21 77.10 32.42
N LYS A 9 42.97 77.66 33.37
CA LYS A 9 42.36 78.13 34.62
C LYS A 9 41.42 79.29 34.33
N THR A 10 40.13 79.09 34.56
CA THR A 10 39.08 80.09 34.30
C THR A 10 38.67 80.75 35.61
N THR A 11 38.65 82.08 35.67
CA THR A 11 38.27 82.81 36.88
C THR A 11 36.75 82.86 37.03
N LEU A 12 36.22 82.20 38.06
CA LEU A 12 34.83 82.31 38.49
C LEU A 12 34.74 83.46 39.51
N LEU A 13 34.32 84.63 39.02
CA LEU A 13 34.14 85.83 39.84
C LEU A 13 32.69 85.91 40.34
N PHE A 14 32.47 85.57 41.60
CA PHE A 14 31.17 85.67 42.27
C PHE A 14 31.00 87.08 42.85
N VAL A 15 30.11 87.86 42.25
CA VAL A 15 29.75 89.20 42.74
C VAL A 15 28.48 89.10 43.57
N ILE A 16 28.62 88.96 44.89
CA ILE A 16 27.52 89.03 45.84
C ILE A 16 26.94 90.43 45.78
N ARG A 17 25.65 90.52 45.48
CA ARG A 17 24.89 91.78 45.44
C ARG A 17 24.26 92.07 46.80
N ASP A 18 24.04 93.36 47.02
CA ASP A 18 23.17 93.92 48.05
C ASP A 18 23.52 93.41 49.48
N LYS A 19 24.83 93.43 49.78
CA LYS A 19 25.45 92.88 50.99
C LYS A 19 24.78 93.40 52.27
N THR A 20 24.24 92.46 53.04
CA THR A 20 23.63 92.69 54.37
C THR A 20 24.70 92.82 55.47
N ARG A 21 24.32 92.67 56.75
CA ARG A 21 25.23 92.84 57.90
C ARG A 21 26.26 91.72 58.07
N THR A 22 26.17 90.63 57.30
CA THR A 22 27.08 89.49 57.40
C THR A 22 28.48 89.84 56.84
N PRO A 23 29.59 89.56 57.56
CA PRO A 23 30.95 89.70 57.04
C PRO A 23 31.18 88.86 55.76
N LEU A 24 32.04 89.33 54.86
CA LEU A 24 32.37 88.57 53.64
C LEU A 24 33.20 87.33 53.99
N GLU A 25 34.04 87.48 55.01
CA GLU A 25 34.89 86.51 55.67
C GLU A 25 34.14 85.23 56.09
N ASN A 26 32.83 85.34 56.33
CA ASN A 26 31.95 84.20 56.67
C ASN A 26 31.18 83.64 55.46
N LEU A 27 30.94 84.45 54.42
CA LEU A 27 30.18 84.06 53.22
C LEU A 27 31.06 83.40 52.15
N GLU A 28 32.29 83.88 52.00
CA GLU A 28 33.24 83.37 51.02
C GLU A 28 33.64 81.90 51.26
N PRO A 29 33.93 81.43 52.49
CA PRO A 29 34.20 80.02 52.74
C PRO A 29 33.03 79.11 52.38
N VAL A 30 31.80 79.50 52.71
CA VAL A 30 30.59 78.72 52.41
C VAL A 30 30.37 78.61 50.90
N LEU A 31 30.50 79.71 50.16
CA LEU A 31 30.42 79.69 48.70
C LEU A 31 31.53 78.81 48.08
N ARG A 32 32.77 78.89 48.58
CA ARG A 32 33.88 78.03 48.13
C ARG A 32 33.58 76.54 48.40
N GLU A 33 33.02 76.22 49.56
CA GLU A 33 32.61 74.86 49.94
C GLU A 33 31.49 74.32 49.04
N ASP A 34 30.47 75.11 48.75
CA ASP A 34 29.34 74.69 47.91
C ASP A 34 29.74 74.52 46.43
N ILE A 35 30.65 75.35 45.90
CA ILE A 35 31.23 75.15 44.56
C ILE A 35 32.07 73.85 44.54
N GLN A 36 32.79 73.53 45.62
CA GLN A 36 33.53 72.27 45.74
C GLN A 36 32.58 71.06 45.79
N LYS A 37 31.48 71.11 46.55
CA LYS A 37 30.43 70.07 46.53
C LYS A 37 29.87 69.83 45.12
N ILE A 38 29.64 70.90 44.35
CA ILE A 38 29.20 70.81 42.95
C ILE A 38 30.27 70.14 42.08
N TRP A 39 31.56 70.48 42.26
CA TRP A 39 32.67 69.84 41.54
C TRP A 39 32.81 68.34 41.84
N ASP A 40 32.52 67.92 43.07
CA ASP A 40 32.66 66.53 43.50
C ASP A 40 31.43 65.67 43.18
N ALA A 41 30.25 66.28 43.06
CA ALA A 41 29.03 65.61 42.61
C ALA A 41 28.96 65.39 41.08
N VAL A 42 29.76 66.10 40.27
CA VAL A 42 29.74 65.98 38.81
C VAL A 42 30.53 64.74 38.34
N PRO A 43 29.97 63.88 37.46
CA PRO A 43 30.65 62.69 36.95
C PRO A 43 31.81 63.06 36.00
N LYS A 44 33.02 63.02 36.55
CA LYS A 44 34.30 63.24 35.89
C LYS A 44 34.75 62.00 35.08
N PRO A 45 35.60 62.15 34.04
CA PRO A 45 36.27 61.02 33.39
C PRO A 45 37.36 60.44 34.29
N GLU A 46 37.69 59.15 34.11
CA GLU A 46 38.67 58.42 34.94
C GLU A 46 40.00 59.18 35.14
N ALA A 47 40.55 59.74 34.06
CA ALA A 47 41.80 60.52 34.07
C ALA A 47 41.75 61.84 34.89
N HIS A 48 40.57 62.25 35.37
CA HIS A 48 40.37 63.49 36.11
C HIS A 48 39.54 63.34 37.40
N ASN A 49 39.17 62.12 37.82
CA ASN A 49 38.32 61.89 39.00
C ASN A 49 38.84 62.58 40.27
N GLU A 50 40.14 62.49 40.54
CA GLU A 50 40.82 63.05 41.72
C GLU A 50 41.31 64.50 41.52
N THR A 51 41.06 65.12 40.36
CA THR A 51 41.56 66.48 40.11
C THR A 51 40.79 67.53 40.92
N PRO A 52 41.47 68.46 41.62
CA PRO A 52 40.81 69.48 42.42
C PRO A 52 40.24 70.60 41.54
N LEU A 53 39.16 71.24 42.00
CA LEU A 53 38.54 72.41 41.35
C LEU A 53 39.57 73.48 40.96
N SER A 54 40.57 73.70 41.84
CA SER A 54 41.65 74.68 41.69
C SER A 54 42.60 74.40 40.52
N GLU A 55 42.56 73.22 39.88
CA GLU A 55 43.29 72.94 38.65
C GLU A 55 42.63 73.59 37.42
N PHE A 56 41.30 73.68 37.40
CA PHE A 56 40.51 74.20 36.27
C PHE A 56 39.92 75.61 36.51
N PHE A 57 39.72 76.01 37.77
CA PHE A 57 39.06 77.28 38.10
C PHE A 57 39.77 78.05 39.22
N ASN A 58 39.84 79.37 39.07
CA ASN A 58 40.18 80.28 40.15
C ASN A 58 38.87 80.83 40.72
N VAL A 59 38.58 80.60 42.01
CA VAL A 59 37.36 81.13 42.66
C VAL A 59 37.68 82.45 43.36
N GLU A 60 36.99 83.50 42.94
CA GLU A 60 37.12 84.88 43.41
C GLU A 60 35.75 85.37 43.91
N VAL A 61 35.69 85.93 45.12
CA VAL A 61 34.43 86.44 45.69
C VAL A 61 34.57 87.93 45.99
N VAL A 62 33.56 88.71 45.60
CA VAL A 62 33.47 90.15 45.85
C VAL A 62 32.04 90.44 46.31
N ALA A 63 31.88 91.29 47.32
CA ALA A 63 30.56 91.74 47.77
C ALA A 63 30.39 93.24 47.52
N LEU A 64 29.23 93.60 46.97
CA LEU A 64 28.79 94.99 46.76
C LEU A 64 27.62 95.29 47.69
N SER A 65 27.60 96.50 48.27
CA SER A 65 26.50 97.02 49.10
C SER A 65 25.18 97.11 48.32
N SER A 66 24.05 97.28 49.01
CA SER A 66 22.79 97.65 48.32
C SER A 66 22.94 99.00 47.63
N TYR A 67 22.61 99.05 46.35
CA TYR A 67 22.64 100.29 45.56
C TYR A 67 21.60 101.30 46.06
N GLU A 68 20.41 100.83 46.44
CA GLU A 68 19.30 101.67 46.89
C GLU A 68 19.51 102.23 48.30
N GLU A 69 20.13 101.45 49.21
CA GLU A 69 20.42 101.90 50.58
C GLU A 69 21.71 102.73 50.68
N LYS A 70 22.73 102.42 49.86
CA LYS A 70 24.13 102.84 50.07
C LYS A 70 24.84 103.13 48.75
N GLU A 71 24.21 103.95 47.91
CA GLU A 71 24.69 104.27 46.56
C GLU A 71 26.18 104.65 46.51
N GLU A 72 26.67 105.53 47.38
CA GLU A 72 28.07 105.97 47.37
C GLU A 72 29.04 104.81 47.60
N GLN A 73 28.79 103.99 48.64
CA GLN A 73 29.62 102.81 48.94
C GLN A 73 29.55 101.76 47.82
N PHE A 74 28.40 101.58 47.18
CA PHE A 74 28.28 100.73 46.00
C PHE A 74 29.12 101.26 44.83
N ARG A 75 29.05 102.57 44.53
CA ARG A 75 29.83 103.21 43.48
C ARG A 75 31.34 103.09 43.73
N GLU A 76 31.80 103.27 44.98
CA GLU A 76 33.20 103.05 45.38
C GLU A 76 33.64 101.59 45.21
N GLN A 77 32.83 100.64 45.67
CA GLN A 77 33.14 99.20 45.56
C GLN A 77 33.15 98.72 44.10
N VAL A 78 32.25 99.24 43.25
CA VAL A 78 32.27 99.01 41.80
C VAL A 78 33.49 99.66 41.14
N ALA A 79 33.91 100.85 41.57
CA ALA A 79 35.14 101.48 41.08
C ALA A 79 36.38 100.66 41.46
N SER A 80 36.45 100.14 42.70
CA SER A 80 37.50 99.22 43.15
C SER A 80 37.51 97.93 42.32
N LEU A 81 36.36 97.30 42.09
CA LEU A 81 36.23 96.13 41.23
C LEU A 81 36.69 96.42 39.79
N ARG A 82 36.34 97.58 39.23
CA ARG A 82 36.81 98.03 37.91
C ARG A 82 38.34 98.18 37.85
N GLN A 83 38.99 98.63 38.92
CA GLN A 83 40.46 98.68 38.97
C GLN A 83 41.11 97.29 38.94
N ARG A 84 40.47 96.25 39.49
CA ARG A 84 40.92 94.85 39.33
C ARG A 84 40.88 94.39 37.87
N PHE A 85 39.96 94.90 37.06
CA PHE A 85 39.88 94.59 35.63
C PHE A 85 40.96 95.28 34.78
N PHE A 86 41.35 96.51 35.09
CA PHE A 86 42.48 97.16 34.40
C PHE A 86 43.82 96.42 34.61
N HIS A 87 44.03 95.86 35.80
CA HIS A 87 45.23 95.07 36.14
C HIS A 87 45.06 93.56 35.86
N SER A 88 43.96 93.14 35.22
CA SER A 88 43.56 91.74 35.10
C SER A 88 44.57 90.83 34.39
N ILE A 89 45.46 91.39 33.57
CA ILE A 89 46.43 90.68 32.73
C ILE A 89 47.75 90.37 33.46
N ALA A 90 47.96 90.95 34.66
CA ALA A 90 49.14 90.68 35.50
C ALA A 90 49.11 89.25 36.10
N PRO A 91 50.25 88.68 36.53
CA PRO A 91 50.27 87.43 37.27
C PRO A 91 49.41 87.52 38.54
N GLY A 92 48.41 86.63 38.69
CA GLY A 92 47.42 86.70 39.78
C GLY A 92 46.26 87.68 39.53
N GLY A 93 46.15 88.27 38.34
CA GLY A 93 45.02 89.11 37.95
C GLY A 93 43.74 88.31 37.62
N LEU A 94 42.63 89.04 37.41
CA LEU A 94 41.32 88.43 37.11
C LEU A 94 41.27 87.64 35.80
N ALA A 95 42.14 87.93 34.82
CA ALA A 95 42.23 87.11 33.60
C ALA A 95 43.08 85.87 33.91
N GLY A 96 42.45 84.70 33.78
CA GLY A 96 43.05 83.40 34.11
C GLY A 96 44.18 82.96 33.16
N ASP A 97 44.43 81.64 33.10
CA ASP A 97 45.64 81.13 32.44
C ASP A 97 45.66 81.47 30.93
N ARG A 98 46.72 82.18 30.52
CA ARG A 98 46.90 82.73 29.17
C ARG A 98 47.50 81.73 28.17
N ARG A 99 47.79 80.48 28.59
CA ARG A 99 48.35 79.40 27.73
C ARG A 99 47.62 79.15 26.40
N ALA A 100 46.35 79.54 26.29
CA ALA A 100 45.54 79.27 25.08
C ALA A 100 44.59 80.43 24.71
N VAL A 101 45.10 81.67 24.74
CA VAL A 101 44.38 82.85 24.21
C VAL A 101 44.10 82.67 22.71
N VAL A 102 42.84 82.90 22.30
CA VAL A 102 42.43 82.90 20.89
C VAL A 102 42.53 84.35 20.36
N PRO A 103 43.17 84.59 19.19
CA PRO A 103 43.15 85.92 18.56
C PRO A 103 41.73 86.39 18.27
N ALA A 104 41.47 87.70 18.37
CA ALA A 104 40.12 88.26 18.18
C ALA A 104 39.49 87.88 16.81
N SER A 105 40.30 87.78 15.76
CA SER A 105 39.89 87.31 14.43
C SER A 105 39.44 85.85 14.37
N GLY A 106 39.93 84.99 15.27
CA GLY A 106 39.54 83.58 15.37
C GLY A 106 38.42 83.29 16.37
N PHE A 107 38.02 84.28 17.19
CA PHE A 107 37.05 84.09 18.26
C PHE A 107 35.67 83.68 17.75
N SER A 108 35.18 84.27 16.65
CA SER A 108 33.87 83.96 16.05
C SER A 108 33.78 82.49 15.61
N PHE A 109 34.79 81.98 14.91
CA PHE A 109 34.87 80.57 14.51
C PHE A 109 34.97 79.64 15.74
N SER A 110 35.80 80.00 16.73
CA SER A 110 35.92 79.22 17.97
C SER A 110 34.59 79.13 18.73
N ALA A 111 33.86 80.24 18.85
CA ALA A 111 32.55 80.31 19.49
C ALA A 111 31.49 79.48 18.72
N GLN A 112 31.50 79.52 17.38
CA GLN A 112 30.61 78.69 16.56
C GLN A 112 30.86 77.19 16.76
N GLN A 113 32.11 76.74 16.85
CA GLN A 113 32.42 75.32 17.11
C GLN A 113 32.05 74.90 18.53
N ILE A 114 32.30 75.75 19.54
CA ILE A 114 31.86 75.51 20.92
C ILE A 114 30.32 75.39 20.99
N TRP A 115 29.60 76.31 20.34
CA TRP A 115 28.14 76.28 20.30
C TRP A 115 27.58 75.06 19.57
N LYS A 116 28.22 74.62 18.48
CA LYS A 116 27.89 73.37 17.79
C LYS A 116 28.03 72.17 18.72
N ILE A 117 29.16 72.05 19.42
CA ILE A 117 29.43 70.96 20.38
C ILE A 117 28.40 70.95 21.53
N ILE A 118 28.00 72.13 22.03
CA ILE A 118 26.95 72.26 23.06
C ILE A 118 25.60 71.77 22.50
N LYS A 119 25.20 72.26 21.32
CA LYS A 119 23.90 71.93 20.71
C LYS A 119 23.76 70.46 20.30
N GLU A 120 24.86 69.79 19.93
CA GLU A 120 24.89 68.39 19.53
C GLU A 120 25.06 67.41 20.72
N ASN A 121 25.19 67.90 21.95
CA ASN A 121 25.44 67.06 23.12
C ASN A 121 24.16 66.51 23.76
N LYS A 122 23.91 65.21 23.57
CA LYS A 122 22.78 64.49 24.20
C LYS A 122 22.80 64.51 25.74
N ASP A 123 23.95 64.69 26.38
CA ASP A 123 24.02 64.82 27.85
C ASP A 123 23.30 66.10 28.37
N LEU A 124 23.03 67.07 27.48
CA LEU A 124 22.31 68.31 27.79
C LEU A 124 20.83 68.27 27.35
N ASP A 125 20.41 67.21 26.67
CA ASP A 125 19.01 66.97 26.26
C ASP A 125 18.22 66.39 27.44
N LEU A 126 18.17 67.16 28.54
CA LEU A 126 17.49 66.80 29.77
C LEU A 126 15.97 66.78 29.53
N PRO A 127 15.28 65.63 29.62
CA PRO A 127 13.83 65.59 29.44
C PRO A 127 13.17 66.46 30.51
N ALA A 128 12.19 67.27 30.10
CA ALA A 128 11.40 68.05 31.06
C ALA A 128 10.85 67.10 32.15
N HIS A 129 10.98 67.48 33.43
CA HIS A 129 10.74 66.60 34.59
C HIS A 129 9.40 65.81 34.51
N LYS A 130 8.35 66.42 33.94
CA LYS A 130 7.08 65.77 33.62
C LYS A 130 7.22 64.49 32.78
N VAL A 131 8.04 64.51 31.72
CA VAL A 131 8.28 63.39 30.80
C VAL A 131 9.07 62.29 31.49
N MET A 132 10.06 62.64 32.32
CA MET A 132 10.83 61.68 33.11
C MET A 132 9.93 60.94 34.11
N VAL A 133 9.13 61.66 34.90
CA VAL A 133 8.18 61.06 35.86
C VAL A 133 7.10 60.24 35.14
N ALA A 134 6.57 60.73 34.02
CA ALA A 134 5.64 59.97 33.18
C ALA A 134 6.25 58.66 32.69
N THR A 135 7.53 58.65 32.31
CA THR A 135 8.21 57.46 31.78
C THR A 135 8.29 56.36 32.83
N VAL A 136 8.68 56.71 34.07
CA VAL A 136 8.73 55.77 35.19
C VAL A 136 7.33 55.27 35.55
N ARG A 137 6.34 56.16 35.71
CA ARG A 137 4.97 55.74 36.09
C ARG A 137 4.28 54.90 35.02
N CYS A 138 4.40 55.27 33.74
CA CYS A 138 3.84 54.49 32.63
C CYS A 138 4.53 53.12 32.45
N GLU A 139 5.75 52.94 32.98
CA GLU A 139 6.50 51.67 33.02
C GLU A 139 6.07 50.80 34.22
N GLU A 140 5.91 51.39 35.40
CA GLU A 140 5.36 50.71 36.58
C GLU A 140 3.97 50.14 36.29
N ILE A 141 3.04 50.98 35.81
CA ILE A 141 1.67 50.57 35.43
C ILE A 141 1.70 49.48 34.36
N SER A 142 2.58 49.60 33.34
CA SER A 142 2.73 48.59 32.28
C SER A 142 3.15 47.23 32.84
N ASN A 143 4.11 47.19 33.76
CA ASN A 143 4.58 45.94 34.35
C ASN A 143 3.58 45.36 35.37
N GLU A 144 2.80 46.20 36.05
CA GLU A 144 1.70 45.78 36.95
C GLU A 144 0.57 45.12 36.17
N LYS A 145 0.06 45.75 35.09
CA LYS A 145 -1.02 45.13 34.28
C LYS A 145 -0.54 43.87 33.57
N PHE A 146 0.72 43.81 33.13
CA PHE A 146 1.33 42.58 32.58
C PHE A 146 1.39 41.45 33.63
N SER A 147 1.76 41.77 34.86
CA SER A 147 1.80 40.78 35.97
C SER A 147 0.39 40.33 36.37
N SER A 148 -0.59 41.24 36.32
CA SER A 148 -2.02 40.97 36.57
C SER A 148 -2.62 40.08 35.48
N PHE A 149 -2.22 40.25 34.21
CA PHE A 149 -2.59 39.36 33.11
C PHE A 149 -2.04 37.94 33.30
N ILE A 150 -0.77 37.79 33.71
CA ILE A 150 -0.17 36.47 34.01
C ILE A 150 -0.92 35.75 35.15
N GLY A 151 -1.40 36.50 36.14
CA GLY A 151 -2.19 35.97 37.26
C GLY A 151 -3.69 35.80 36.97
N ASN A 152 -4.17 36.07 35.75
CA ASN A 152 -5.59 36.07 35.43
C ASN A 152 -6.14 34.63 35.26
N GLU A 153 -7.17 34.28 36.03
CA GLU A 153 -7.76 32.93 36.02
C GLU A 153 -8.37 32.53 34.66
N GLU A 154 -8.95 33.48 33.91
CA GLU A 154 -9.51 33.21 32.58
C GLU A 154 -8.42 32.95 31.55
N TRP A 155 -7.29 33.67 31.62
CA TRP A 155 -6.11 33.40 30.79
C TRP A 155 -5.53 32.03 31.10
N LEU A 156 -5.27 31.72 32.39
CA LEU A 156 -4.65 30.47 32.80
C LEU A 156 -5.50 29.24 32.41
N GLN A 157 -6.83 29.32 32.58
CA GLN A 157 -7.75 28.28 32.11
C GLN A 157 -7.74 28.15 30.58
N LEU A 158 -7.70 29.27 29.84
CA LEU A 158 -7.63 29.24 28.38
C LEU A 158 -6.31 28.61 27.89
N GLU A 159 -5.19 28.95 28.52
CA GLU A 159 -3.86 28.41 28.22
C GLU A 159 -3.77 26.90 28.52
N GLU A 160 -4.26 26.44 29.68
CA GLU A 160 -4.27 25.01 30.05
C GLU A 160 -5.12 24.19 29.07
N ILE A 161 -6.34 24.63 28.75
CA ILE A 161 -7.23 23.88 27.85
C ILE A 161 -6.61 23.80 26.45
N VAL A 162 -6.02 24.89 25.95
CA VAL A 162 -5.44 24.98 24.61
C VAL A 162 -4.17 24.14 24.43
N GLN A 163 -3.47 23.74 25.50
CA GLN A 163 -2.40 22.74 25.43
C GLN A 163 -2.91 21.31 25.15
N SER A 164 -4.21 21.05 25.34
CA SER A 164 -4.82 19.72 25.21
C SER A 164 -5.80 19.59 24.03
N GLN A 165 -6.58 20.64 23.73
CA GLN A 165 -7.64 20.60 22.73
C GLN A 165 -7.93 21.97 22.11
N ALA A 166 -8.58 21.98 20.94
CA ALA A 166 -9.06 23.22 20.33
C ALA A 166 -10.23 23.82 21.14
N VAL A 167 -10.19 25.14 21.38
CA VAL A 167 -11.21 25.89 22.12
C VAL A 167 -12.08 26.73 21.17
N PRO A 168 -13.40 26.45 21.04
CA PRO A 168 -14.31 27.33 20.31
C PRO A 168 -14.36 28.73 20.92
N GLY A 169 -14.34 29.75 20.06
CA GLY A 169 -14.30 31.17 20.42
C GLY A 169 -12.93 31.64 20.92
N PHE A 170 -11.83 30.94 20.64
CA PHE A 170 -10.49 31.27 21.15
C PHE A 170 -10.09 32.72 20.89
N GLY A 171 -10.19 33.19 19.64
CA GLY A 171 -9.80 34.55 19.27
C GLY A 171 -10.62 35.60 20.03
N ARG A 172 -11.95 35.43 20.07
CA ARG A 172 -12.87 36.35 20.78
C ARG A 172 -12.66 36.38 22.30
N LYS A 173 -12.41 35.23 22.93
CA LYS A 173 -12.06 35.16 24.36
C LYS A 173 -10.76 35.90 24.63
N LEU A 174 -9.74 35.67 23.80
CA LEU A 174 -8.42 36.25 24.00
C LEU A 174 -8.38 37.75 23.69
N SER A 175 -9.07 38.23 22.65
CA SER A 175 -9.34 39.67 22.45
C SER A 175 -9.94 40.28 23.72
N SER A 176 -10.97 39.66 24.31
CA SER A 176 -11.64 40.21 25.50
C SER A 176 -10.71 40.35 26.72
N ILE A 177 -9.84 39.37 26.98
CA ILE A 177 -8.90 39.43 28.13
C ILE A 177 -7.80 40.47 27.87
N LEU A 178 -7.30 40.56 26.63
CA LEU A 178 -6.32 41.57 26.21
C LEU A 178 -6.89 43.00 26.26
N ASP A 179 -8.12 43.20 25.79
CA ASP A 179 -8.79 44.51 25.78
C ASP A 179 -9.07 45.02 27.19
N VAL A 180 -9.41 44.15 28.15
CA VAL A 180 -9.52 44.52 29.58
C VAL A 180 -8.18 45.02 30.11
N CYS A 181 -7.10 44.24 29.93
CA CYS A 181 -5.75 44.60 30.39
C CYS A 181 -5.25 45.93 29.79
N LEU A 182 -5.49 46.16 28.50
CA LEU A 182 -5.13 47.40 27.83
C LEU A 182 -6.03 48.58 28.22
N SER A 183 -7.31 48.35 28.49
CA SER A 183 -8.24 49.39 28.97
C SER A 183 -7.89 49.85 30.39
N GLU A 184 -7.51 48.93 31.28
CA GLU A 184 -7.01 49.28 32.62
C GLU A 184 -5.71 50.10 32.54
N TYR A 185 -4.81 49.75 31.63
CA TYR A 185 -3.61 50.54 31.36
C TYR A 185 -3.97 51.96 30.88
N ASP A 186 -4.85 52.08 29.87
CA ASP A 186 -5.22 53.38 29.28
C ASP A 186 -5.95 54.28 30.29
N LEU A 187 -6.79 53.72 31.16
CA LEU A 187 -7.45 54.43 32.27
C LEU A 187 -6.43 55.00 33.27
N GLU A 188 -5.49 54.18 33.75
CA GLU A 188 -4.54 54.61 34.77
C GLU A 188 -3.44 55.53 34.19
N ALA A 189 -3.02 55.29 32.94
CA ALA A 189 -2.04 56.11 32.25
C ALA A 189 -2.61 57.43 31.68
N THR A 190 -3.92 57.68 31.78
CA THR A 190 -4.63 58.80 31.14
C THR A 190 -4.00 60.18 31.41
N TYR A 191 -3.50 60.43 32.62
CA TYR A 191 -3.02 61.76 33.04
C TYR A 191 -1.56 62.08 32.67
N PHE A 192 -0.82 61.11 32.11
CA PHE A 192 0.59 61.29 31.77
C PHE A 192 0.80 61.90 30.37
N ASP A 193 2.07 62.04 29.98
CA ASP A 193 2.42 62.54 28.65
C ASP A 193 1.95 61.58 27.54
N GLU A 194 1.36 62.12 26.48
CA GLU A 194 0.74 61.33 25.42
C GLU A 194 1.75 60.52 24.59
N GLY A 195 2.94 61.06 24.34
CA GLY A 195 4.00 60.33 23.65
C GLY A 195 4.53 59.18 24.50
N VAL A 196 4.67 59.42 25.81
CA VAL A 196 5.13 58.41 26.77
C VAL A 196 4.12 57.29 26.94
N ARG A 197 2.85 57.59 27.25
CA ARG A 197 1.81 56.58 27.46
C ARG A 197 1.61 55.73 26.21
N SER A 198 1.59 56.35 25.02
CA SER A 198 1.39 55.63 23.75
C SER A 198 2.57 54.71 23.40
N SER A 199 3.79 55.12 23.76
CA SER A 199 5.00 54.30 23.61
C SER A 199 5.00 53.10 24.56
N LYS A 200 4.67 53.33 25.84
CA LYS A 200 4.61 52.27 26.86
C LYS A 200 3.42 51.32 26.67
N ARG A 201 2.28 51.80 26.18
CA ARG A 201 1.14 50.96 25.74
C ARG A 201 1.56 49.96 24.67
N LYS A 202 2.30 50.40 23.64
CA LYS A 202 2.81 49.51 22.59
C LYS A 202 3.81 48.48 23.13
N GLN A 203 4.67 48.87 24.07
CA GLN A 203 5.57 47.93 24.75
C GLN A 203 4.81 46.90 25.61
N LEU A 204 3.65 47.25 26.18
CA LEU A 204 2.75 46.30 26.85
C LEU A 204 2.08 45.36 25.84
N GLU A 205 1.52 45.91 24.75
CA GLU A 205 0.88 45.19 23.66
C GLU A 205 1.83 44.15 23.03
N GLU A 206 3.08 44.54 22.73
CA GLU A 206 4.13 43.65 22.22
C GLU A 206 4.51 42.54 23.22
N LYS A 207 4.61 42.84 24.53
CA LYS A 207 4.87 41.83 25.58
C LYS A 207 3.71 40.83 25.70
N LEU A 208 2.47 41.32 25.71
CA LEU A 208 1.26 40.48 25.79
C LEU A 208 1.17 39.56 24.57
N LEU A 209 1.36 40.09 23.36
CA LEU A 209 1.34 39.29 22.13
C LEU A 209 2.44 38.23 22.08
N GLN A 210 3.62 38.49 22.66
CA GLN A 210 4.67 37.47 22.83
C GLN A 210 4.28 36.37 23.83
N LEU A 211 3.63 36.74 24.94
CA LEU A 211 3.15 35.80 25.96
C LEU A 211 2.05 34.87 25.42
N VAL A 212 1.10 35.38 24.64
CA VAL A 212 -0.06 34.60 24.18
C VAL A 212 0.19 33.83 22.86
N GLN A 213 1.28 34.15 22.14
CA GLN A 213 1.63 33.51 20.86
C GLN A 213 1.79 31.97 20.93
N PRO A 214 2.35 31.35 21.97
CA PRO A 214 2.41 29.89 22.08
C PRO A 214 1.03 29.22 22.10
N ALA A 215 0.06 29.77 22.85
CA ALA A 215 -1.31 29.25 22.90
C ALA A 215 -1.97 29.28 21.51
N TYR A 216 -1.80 30.37 20.75
CA TYR A 216 -2.28 30.43 19.36
C TYR A 216 -1.64 29.36 18.45
N GLN A 217 -0.34 29.09 18.62
CA GLN A 217 0.35 28.03 17.87
C GLN A 217 -0.17 26.62 18.24
N PHE A 218 -0.48 26.36 19.52
CA PHE A 218 -1.16 25.13 19.94
C PHE A 218 -2.57 25.04 19.34
N MET A 219 -3.39 26.09 19.42
CA MET A 219 -4.74 26.14 18.86
C MET A 219 -4.76 25.83 17.36
N LEU A 220 -3.90 26.48 16.56
CA LEU A 220 -3.73 26.16 15.14
C LEU A 220 -3.21 24.72 14.92
N GLY A 221 -2.36 24.20 15.81
CA GLY A 221 -1.90 22.82 15.80
C GLY A 221 -3.02 21.79 16.00
N HIS A 222 -3.96 22.07 16.91
CA HIS A 222 -5.14 21.24 17.18
C HIS A 222 -6.16 21.32 16.04
N ILE A 223 -6.45 22.49 15.48
CA ILE A 223 -7.27 22.64 14.26
C ILE A 223 -6.67 21.81 13.11
N ARG A 224 -5.35 21.92 12.89
CA ARG A 224 -4.65 21.23 11.80
C ARG A 224 -4.69 19.70 11.94
N SER A 225 -4.42 19.17 13.14
CA SER A 225 -4.47 17.73 13.39
C SER A 225 -5.90 17.18 13.36
N GLY A 226 -6.85 17.90 13.97
CA GLY A 226 -8.27 17.57 13.93
C GLY A 226 -8.82 17.47 12.50
N ASN A 227 -8.54 18.46 11.64
CA ASN A 227 -8.97 18.41 10.24
C ASN A 227 -8.26 17.31 9.45
N LEU A 228 -6.97 17.06 9.67
CA LEU A 228 -6.23 15.98 9.00
C LEU A 228 -6.78 14.58 9.37
N ASP A 229 -7.15 14.35 10.63
CA ASP A 229 -7.67 13.06 11.09
C ASP A 229 -9.16 12.86 10.82
N ARG A 230 -9.95 13.95 10.71
CA ARG A 230 -11.28 13.91 10.11
C ARG A 230 -11.20 13.63 8.61
N PHE A 231 -10.27 14.27 7.89
CA PHE A 231 -10.03 14.08 6.45
C PHE A 231 -9.75 12.62 6.10
N LYS A 232 -8.79 11.97 6.78
CA LYS A 232 -8.47 10.54 6.57
C LYS A 232 -9.72 9.66 6.63
N LYS A 233 -10.46 9.75 7.74
CA LYS A 233 -11.68 8.96 7.98
C LYS A 233 -12.77 9.23 6.93
N ALA A 234 -12.97 10.49 6.55
CA ALA A 234 -13.94 10.87 5.52
C ALA A 234 -13.53 10.38 4.12
N PHE A 235 -12.24 10.42 3.80
CA PHE A 235 -11.69 9.95 2.54
C PHE A 235 -11.74 8.42 2.43
N ASP A 236 -11.33 7.68 3.47
CA ASP A 236 -11.48 6.23 3.55
C ASP A 236 -12.94 5.80 3.38
N ASN A 237 -13.87 6.47 4.08
CA ASN A 237 -15.31 6.23 3.93
C ASN A 237 -15.80 6.53 2.51
N ALA A 238 -15.39 7.64 1.89
CA ALA A 238 -15.79 7.98 0.52
C ALA A 238 -15.31 6.94 -0.51
N LEU A 239 -14.12 6.37 -0.31
CA LEU A 239 -13.60 5.27 -1.14
C LEU A 239 -14.39 3.96 -0.91
N ASN A 240 -14.75 3.65 0.35
CA ASN A 240 -15.56 2.48 0.69
C ASN A 240 -17.02 2.59 0.19
N GLU A 241 -17.55 3.82 0.06
CA GLU A 241 -18.83 4.12 -0.60
C GLU A 241 -18.78 3.96 -2.14
N GLY A 242 -17.63 3.62 -2.71
CA GLY A 242 -17.46 3.41 -4.16
C GLY A 242 -17.32 4.68 -4.99
N LYS A 243 -17.05 5.84 -4.37
CA LYS A 243 -16.77 7.08 -5.10
C LYS A 243 -15.42 6.97 -5.82
N GLY A 244 -15.36 7.44 -7.07
CA GLY A 244 -14.14 7.43 -7.87
C GLY A 244 -13.00 8.19 -7.17
N PHE A 245 -11.81 7.60 -7.10
CA PHE A 245 -10.70 8.04 -6.25
C PHE A 245 -10.40 9.54 -6.35
N ALA A 246 -10.26 10.06 -7.57
CA ALA A 246 -9.92 11.46 -7.77
C ALA A 246 -11.07 12.43 -7.43
N VAL A 247 -12.33 12.02 -7.60
CA VAL A 247 -13.49 12.81 -7.17
C VAL A 247 -13.54 12.87 -5.64
N ALA A 248 -13.43 11.71 -4.97
CA ALA A 248 -13.36 11.64 -3.50
C ALA A 248 -12.20 12.48 -2.95
N ALA A 249 -11.03 12.45 -3.59
CA ALA A 249 -9.89 13.28 -3.19
C ALA A 249 -10.19 14.78 -3.38
N ARG A 250 -10.65 15.21 -4.57
CA ARG A 250 -10.94 16.63 -4.85
C ARG A 250 -12.02 17.21 -3.94
N ASP A 251 -13.09 16.45 -3.67
CA ASP A 251 -14.19 16.90 -2.80
C ASP A 251 -13.76 16.94 -1.32
N CYS A 252 -13.08 15.92 -0.81
CA CYS A 252 -12.58 15.92 0.57
C CYS A 252 -11.51 16.99 0.80
N ILE A 253 -10.56 17.19 -0.13
CA ILE A 253 -9.56 18.27 -0.04
C ILE A 253 -10.28 19.62 0.06
N LYS A 254 -11.20 19.90 -0.86
CA LYS A 254 -11.94 21.16 -0.89
C LYS A 254 -12.73 21.40 0.40
N TYR A 255 -13.43 20.37 0.89
CA TYR A 255 -14.20 20.44 2.14
C TYR A 255 -13.30 20.75 3.34
N PHE A 256 -12.28 19.93 3.60
CA PHE A 256 -11.45 20.08 4.80
C PHE A 256 -10.53 21.30 4.77
N MET A 257 -10.13 21.78 3.59
CA MET A 257 -9.44 23.07 3.49
C MET A 257 -10.40 24.24 3.79
N SER A 258 -11.66 24.19 3.34
CA SER A 258 -12.66 25.23 3.69
C SER A 258 -13.03 25.22 5.18
N GLN A 259 -13.08 24.04 5.81
CA GLN A 259 -13.30 23.91 7.26
C GLN A 259 -12.09 24.39 8.08
N PHE A 260 -10.86 24.19 7.60
CA PHE A 260 -9.67 24.80 8.21
C PHE A 260 -9.72 26.33 8.11
N ASP A 261 -10.11 26.88 6.95
CA ASP A 261 -10.21 28.33 6.74
C ASP A 261 -11.32 28.96 7.62
N GLU A 262 -12.39 28.22 7.90
CA GLU A 262 -13.45 28.62 8.84
C GLU A 262 -13.02 28.49 10.31
N GLU A 263 -12.51 27.33 10.74
CA GLU A 263 -12.06 27.10 12.13
C GLU A 263 -10.88 28.00 12.52
N SER A 264 -10.00 28.38 11.58
CA SER A 264 -8.90 29.31 11.84
C SER A 264 -9.31 30.79 11.86
N ALA A 265 -10.42 31.18 11.23
CA ALA A 265 -10.93 32.55 11.31
C ALA A 265 -11.39 32.92 12.74
N ASP A 266 -11.98 31.99 13.49
CA ASP A 266 -12.40 32.19 14.90
C ASP A 266 -11.22 32.19 15.91
N THR A 267 -9.98 31.98 15.43
CA THR A 267 -8.74 32.11 16.23
C THR A 267 -8.01 33.44 16.05
N ASN A 268 -8.42 34.27 15.09
CA ASN A 268 -7.79 35.56 14.82
C ASN A 268 -8.11 36.58 15.94
N ILE A 269 -7.19 37.51 16.21
CA ILE A 269 -7.31 38.55 17.24
C ILE A 269 -7.22 39.92 16.59
N ASP A 270 -8.09 40.85 16.98
CA ASP A 270 -8.17 42.20 16.41
C ASP A 270 -6.87 43.01 16.59
N LEU A 271 -6.17 42.79 17.71
CA LEU A 271 -4.86 43.35 18.04
C LEU A 271 -3.71 42.79 17.18
N ALA A 272 -3.85 41.58 16.61
CA ALA A 272 -2.74 40.90 15.94
C ALA A 272 -3.17 40.13 14.69
N LYS A 273 -2.76 40.64 13.54
CA LYS A 273 -2.90 39.99 12.22
C LYS A 273 -1.92 38.82 12.08
N TRP A 274 -2.13 37.77 12.86
CA TRP A 274 -1.31 36.57 12.81
C TRP A 274 -1.58 35.76 11.54
N ASP A 275 -0.52 35.17 10.98
CA ASP A 275 -0.58 34.48 9.70
C ASP A 275 -0.77 32.97 9.87
N ALA A 276 -1.97 32.48 9.54
CA ALA A 276 -2.27 31.05 9.50
C ALA A 276 -1.79 30.34 8.21
N SER A 277 -1.31 31.07 7.18
CA SER A 277 -0.98 30.50 5.86
C SER A 277 0.03 29.35 5.94
N ARG A 278 1.08 29.49 6.75
CA ARG A 278 2.10 28.46 6.96
C ARG A 278 1.55 27.16 7.54
N VAL A 279 0.49 27.24 8.36
CA VAL A 279 -0.20 26.09 8.94
C VAL A 279 -1.15 25.47 7.91
N ARG A 280 -1.85 26.30 7.13
CA ARG A 280 -2.69 25.92 6.00
C ARG A 280 -1.91 25.18 4.91
N GLU A 281 -0.76 25.70 4.50
CA GLU A 281 0.18 25.07 3.56
C GLU A 281 0.74 23.75 4.10
N LYS A 282 0.89 23.62 5.42
CA LYS A 282 1.31 22.37 6.06
C LYS A 282 0.16 21.36 6.11
N LEU A 283 -1.09 21.79 6.29
CA LEU A 283 -2.26 20.93 6.17
C LEU A 283 -2.40 20.39 4.75
N GLN A 284 -2.35 21.26 3.75
CA GLN A 284 -2.43 20.90 2.34
C GLN A 284 -1.36 19.84 1.98
N ARG A 285 -0.09 20.05 2.36
CA ARG A 285 0.99 19.09 2.10
C ARG A 285 0.83 17.76 2.83
N ASP A 286 0.38 17.76 4.09
CA ASP A 286 0.13 16.52 4.83
C ASP A 286 -1.07 15.74 4.23
N ILE A 287 -2.08 16.44 3.72
CA ILE A 287 -3.22 15.88 2.99
C ILE A 287 -2.76 15.29 1.64
N ASP A 288 -2.03 16.06 0.82
CA ASP A 288 -1.56 15.62 -0.50
C ASP A 288 -0.61 14.42 -0.39
N ALA A 289 0.26 14.39 0.63
CA ALA A 289 1.12 13.25 0.93
C ALA A 289 0.30 12.00 1.31
N HIS A 290 -0.78 12.15 2.09
CA HIS A 290 -1.67 11.03 2.40
C HIS A 290 -2.43 10.54 1.17
N VAL A 291 -3.00 11.44 0.35
CA VAL A 291 -3.66 11.09 -0.91
C VAL A 291 -2.70 10.38 -1.87
N ALA A 292 -1.44 10.83 -1.97
CA ALA A 292 -0.41 10.17 -2.77
C ALA A 292 -0.10 8.74 -2.25
N ALA A 293 -0.02 8.54 -0.93
CA ALA A 293 0.22 7.24 -0.32
C ALA A 293 -0.95 6.27 -0.56
N VAL A 294 -2.20 6.71 -0.36
CA VAL A 294 -3.39 5.88 -0.62
C VAL A 294 -3.56 5.60 -2.12
N ARG A 295 -3.26 6.58 -2.99
CA ARG A 295 -3.20 6.37 -4.45
C ARG A 295 -2.23 5.24 -4.79
N ALA A 296 -0.99 5.30 -4.28
CA ALA A 296 0.02 4.27 -4.55
C ALA A 296 -0.39 2.89 -4.04
N ALA A 297 -0.98 2.80 -2.83
CA ALA A 297 -1.50 1.56 -2.28
C ALA A 297 -2.63 0.96 -3.15
N LYS A 298 -3.64 1.77 -3.51
CA LYS A 298 -4.79 1.31 -4.31
C LYS A 298 -4.41 0.94 -5.75
N LEU A 299 -3.41 1.59 -6.34
CA LEU A 299 -2.88 1.19 -7.66
C LEU A 299 -2.09 -0.12 -7.60
N SER A 300 -1.36 -0.37 -6.50
CA SER A 300 -0.69 -1.66 -6.26
C SER A 300 -1.70 -2.79 -6.13
N GLU A 301 -2.73 -2.59 -5.29
CA GLU A 301 -3.87 -3.50 -5.12
C GLU A 301 -4.57 -3.80 -6.45
N LEU A 302 -4.92 -2.76 -7.22
CA LEU A 302 -5.54 -2.89 -8.54
C LEU A 302 -4.64 -3.69 -9.51
N THR A 303 -3.33 -3.42 -9.52
CA THR A 303 -2.37 -4.16 -10.36
C THR A 303 -2.36 -5.64 -9.99
N THR A 304 -2.28 -5.98 -8.70
CA THR A 304 -2.27 -7.39 -8.25
C THR A 304 -3.58 -8.13 -8.57
N VAL A 305 -4.73 -7.45 -8.56
CA VAL A 305 -6.03 -8.03 -8.98
C VAL A 305 -6.03 -8.38 -10.47
N TYR A 306 -5.56 -7.48 -11.34
CA TYR A 306 -5.48 -7.77 -12.78
C TYR A 306 -4.38 -8.78 -13.13
N GLU A 307 -3.25 -8.81 -12.41
CA GLU A 307 -2.27 -9.89 -12.54
C GLU A 307 -2.84 -11.26 -12.15
N ALA A 308 -3.63 -11.33 -11.09
CA ALA A 308 -4.29 -12.56 -10.66
C ALA A 308 -5.32 -13.04 -11.68
N LYS A 309 -6.17 -12.13 -12.20
CA LYS A 309 -7.15 -12.43 -13.26
C LYS A 309 -6.48 -12.94 -14.53
N LEU A 310 -5.37 -12.32 -14.95
CA LEU A 310 -4.57 -12.80 -16.10
C LEU A 310 -3.93 -14.16 -15.84
N ASN A 311 -3.42 -14.41 -14.63
CA ASN A 311 -2.88 -15.71 -14.28
C ASN A 311 -3.96 -16.81 -14.30
N GLU A 312 -5.16 -16.55 -13.79
CA GLU A 312 -6.29 -17.48 -13.86
C GLU A 312 -6.71 -17.75 -15.31
N ALA A 313 -6.93 -16.71 -16.11
CA ALA A 313 -7.36 -16.82 -17.51
C ALA A 313 -6.32 -17.51 -18.43
N LEU A 314 -5.02 -17.30 -18.19
CA LEU A 314 -3.96 -17.84 -19.05
C LEU A 314 -3.44 -19.21 -18.60
N SER A 315 -3.29 -19.47 -17.30
CA SER A 315 -2.50 -20.62 -16.83
C SER A 315 -3.07 -21.98 -17.22
N GLY A 316 -4.35 -22.24 -16.91
CA GLY A 316 -5.02 -23.51 -17.23
C GLY A 316 -5.17 -23.76 -18.73
N PRO A 317 -5.66 -22.79 -19.52
CA PRO A 317 -5.79 -22.97 -20.98
C PRO A 317 -4.44 -23.11 -21.70
N VAL A 318 -3.36 -22.46 -21.24
CA VAL A 318 -2.01 -22.66 -21.81
C VAL A 318 -1.49 -24.07 -21.52
N GLU A 319 -1.68 -24.59 -20.31
CA GLU A 319 -1.33 -25.99 -19.97
C GLU A 319 -2.08 -26.99 -20.88
N ALA A 320 -3.40 -26.84 -21.02
CA ALA A 320 -4.23 -27.70 -21.88
C ALA A 320 -3.86 -27.62 -23.37
N LEU A 321 -3.46 -26.44 -23.89
CA LEU A 321 -3.00 -26.28 -25.28
C LEU A 321 -1.62 -26.92 -25.52
N LEU A 322 -0.72 -26.85 -24.53
CA LEU A 322 0.61 -27.49 -24.58
C LEU A 322 0.49 -29.02 -24.52
N ASP A 323 -0.44 -29.57 -23.74
CA ASP A 323 -0.76 -31.01 -23.70
C ASP A 323 -1.24 -31.56 -25.04
N GLY A 324 -2.11 -30.81 -25.73
CA GLY A 324 -2.63 -31.20 -27.04
C GLY A 324 -1.54 -31.40 -28.09
N ALA A 325 -0.44 -30.64 -27.99
CA ALA A 325 0.74 -30.68 -28.87
C ALA A 325 0.38 -30.90 -30.35
N SER A 326 -0.40 -29.95 -30.86
CA SER A 326 -0.76 -29.85 -32.27
C SER A 326 0.07 -28.76 -32.94
N ASP A 327 0.08 -28.77 -34.26
CA ASP A 327 0.81 -27.80 -35.09
C ASP A 327 0.21 -26.38 -34.91
N ASP A 328 -1.03 -26.28 -34.43
CA ASP A 328 -1.74 -25.04 -34.08
C ASP A 328 -1.61 -24.64 -32.59
N THR A 329 -0.92 -25.43 -31.74
CA THR A 329 -0.81 -25.15 -30.29
C THR A 329 -0.23 -23.75 -30.02
N TRP A 330 0.85 -23.36 -30.69
CA TRP A 330 1.47 -22.04 -30.47
C TRP A 330 0.67 -20.87 -31.07
N PRO A 331 0.13 -20.94 -32.30
CA PRO A 331 -0.84 -19.97 -32.79
C PRO A 331 -2.08 -19.79 -31.88
N ALA A 332 -2.64 -20.89 -31.36
CA ALA A 332 -3.74 -20.84 -30.39
C ALA A 332 -3.34 -20.12 -29.09
N ILE A 333 -2.14 -20.39 -28.55
CA ILE A 333 -1.58 -19.66 -27.41
C ILE A 333 -1.36 -18.17 -27.73
N ARG A 334 -0.86 -17.81 -28.93
CA ARG A 334 -0.73 -16.39 -29.35
C ARG A 334 -2.08 -15.69 -29.41
N LYS A 335 -3.12 -16.37 -29.94
CA LYS A 335 -4.49 -15.84 -30.02
C LYS A 335 -5.09 -15.64 -28.63
N LEU A 336 -5.01 -16.63 -27.74
CA LEU A 336 -5.46 -16.56 -26.36
C LEU A 336 -4.77 -15.42 -25.60
N LEU A 337 -3.43 -15.41 -25.60
CA LEU A 337 -2.64 -14.37 -24.93
C LEU A 337 -3.05 -12.98 -25.40
N ARG A 338 -3.27 -12.80 -26.72
CA ARG A 338 -3.74 -11.53 -27.26
C ARG A 338 -5.12 -11.17 -26.74
N GLN A 339 -6.11 -12.05 -26.84
CA GLN A 339 -7.51 -11.75 -26.46
C GLN A 339 -7.65 -11.44 -24.96
N GLU A 340 -7.04 -12.25 -24.08
CA GLU A 340 -7.10 -12.02 -22.63
C GLU A 340 -6.32 -10.76 -22.22
N THR A 341 -5.16 -10.49 -22.85
CA THR A 341 -4.38 -9.28 -22.55
C THR A 341 -5.06 -8.03 -23.07
N GLU A 342 -5.64 -8.03 -24.28
CA GLU A 342 -6.41 -6.89 -24.80
C GLU A 342 -7.64 -6.59 -23.92
N THR A 343 -8.34 -7.64 -23.45
CA THR A 343 -9.49 -7.51 -22.54
C THR A 343 -9.08 -6.96 -21.16
N ALA A 344 -8.10 -7.58 -20.50
CA ALA A 344 -7.62 -7.13 -19.19
C ALA A 344 -7.00 -5.72 -19.23
N VAL A 345 -6.32 -5.36 -20.32
CA VAL A 345 -5.79 -3.99 -20.51
C VAL A 345 -6.91 -2.97 -20.71
N ALA A 346 -8.00 -3.30 -21.40
CA ALA A 346 -9.13 -2.40 -21.57
C ALA A 346 -9.85 -2.13 -20.24
N GLU A 347 -10.12 -3.18 -19.45
CA GLU A 347 -10.69 -3.08 -18.11
C GLU A 347 -9.77 -2.30 -17.15
N PHE A 348 -8.46 -2.63 -17.13
CA PHE A 348 -7.47 -1.96 -16.29
C PHE A 348 -7.30 -0.49 -16.66
N ALA A 349 -7.22 -0.14 -17.94
CA ALA A 349 -7.16 1.25 -18.39
C ALA A 349 -8.42 2.04 -18.00
N SER A 350 -9.61 1.41 -18.08
CA SER A 350 -10.85 2.01 -17.58
C SER A 350 -10.79 2.25 -16.07
N ALA A 351 -10.29 1.30 -15.28
CA ALA A 351 -10.15 1.44 -13.83
C ALA A 351 -9.10 2.51 -13.43
N LEU A 352 -7.98 2.61 -14.17
CA LEU A 352 -6.94 3.63 -13.94
C LEU A 352 -7.45 5.06 -14.19
N SER A 353 -8.45 5.25 -15.06
CA SER A 353 -8.99 6.58 -15.37
C SER A 353 -9.52 7.33 -14.13
N GLY A 354 -10.05 6.60 -13.13
CA GLY A 354 -10.61 7.16 -11.90
C GLY A 354 -9.59 7.77 -10.92
N PHE A 355 -8.27 7.66 -11.19
CA PHE A 355 -7.20 8.11 -10.30
C PHE A 355 -6.56 9.45 -10.68
N GLU A 356 -6.95 10.04 -11.83
CA GLU A 356 -6.39 11.27 -12.40
C GLU A 356 -4.84 11.27 -12.42
N MET A 357 -4.29 10.25 -13.09
CA MET A 357 -2.84 10.05 -13.27
C MET A 357 -2.36 10.62 -14.60
N ASP A 358 -1.08 11.01 -14.66
CA ASP A 358 -0.40 11.35 -15.89
C ASP A 358 -0.39 10.17 -16.89
N GLU A 359 -0.37 10.49 -18.17
CA GLU A 359 -0.42 9.47 -19.23
C GLU A 359 0.84 8.60 -19.25
N GLU A 360 2.01 9.14 -18.89
CA GLU A 360 3.28 8.41 -18.94
C GLU A 360 3.34 7.27 -17.89
N THR A 361 2.88 7.52 -16.66
CA THR A 361 2.75 6.46 -15.65
C THR A 361 1.63 5.48 -15.98
N ARG A 362 0.52 5.93 -16.57
CA ARG A 362 -0.58 5.07 -17.03
C ARG A 362 -0.12 4.10 -18.12
N GLU A 363 0.59 4.59 -19.14
CA GLU A 363 1.20 3.76 -20.19
C GLU A 363 2.23 2.78 -19.61
N LYS A 364 3.10 3.22 -18.69
CA LYS A 364 4.06 2.34 -18.00
C LYS A 364 3.37 1.22 -17.22
N MET A 365 2.22 1.47 -16.59
CA MET A 365 1.45 0.42 -15.91
C MET A 365 0.80 -0.56 -16.89
N ILE A 366 0.25 -0.06 -18.00
CA ILE A 366 -0.33 -0.89 -19.07
C ILE A 366 0.74 -1.76 -19.75
N LEU A 367 1.94 -1.23 -19.98
CA LEU A 367 3.09 -1.98 -20.51
C LEU A 367 3.52 -3.09 -19.55
N ARG A 368 3.67 -2.78 -18.26
CA ARG A 368 3.98 -3.79 -17.23
C ARG A 368 2.96 -4.93 -17.21
N LEU A 369 1.67 -4.64 -17.36
CA LEU A 369 0.63 -5.68 -17.39
C LEU A 369 0.74 -6.58 -18.63
N LYS A 370 1.09 -6.01 -19.80
CA LYS A 370 1.36 -6.76 -21.05
C LYS A 370 2.62 -7.63 -20.94
N ASP A 371 3.70 -7.07 -20.41
CA ASP A 371 4.96 -7.80 -20.17
C ASP A 371 4.75 -8.94 -19.16
N ARG A 372 3.93 -8.71 -18.13
CA ARG A 372 3.52 -9.71 -17.15
C ARG A 372 2.71 -10.84 -17.78
N ALA A 373 1.76 -10.53 -18.66
CA ALA A 373 0.98 -11.53 -19.40
C ALA A 373 1.89 -12.42 -20.27
N ARG A 374 2.84 -11.82 -21.02
CA ARG A 374 3.87 -12.58 -21.75
C ARG A 374 4.70 -13.45 -20.81
N GLY A 375 5.19 -12.88 -19.71
CA GLY A 375 6.00 -13.59 -18.70
C GLY A 375 5.28 -14.75 -18.01
N LEU A 376 3.95 -14.67 -17.82
CA LEU A 376 3.13 -15.76 -17.30
C LEU A 376 3.12 -16.97 -18.26
N VAL A 377 2.92 -16.72 -19.56
CA VAL A 377 2.94 -17.78 -20.58
C VAL A 377 4.34 -18.37 -20.73
N GLU A 378 5.39 -17.56 -20.68
CA GLU A 378 6.78 -18.05 -20.68
C GLU A 378 7.09 -18.92 -19.45
N ALA A 379 6.61 -18.53 -18.26
CA ALA A 379 6.79 -19.30 -17.03
C ALA A 379 6.06 -20.65 -17.10
N LYS A 380 4.80 -20.67 -17.58
CA LYS A 380 4.04 -21.91 -17.76
C LYS A 380 4.64 -22.83 -18.83
N ALA A 381 5.14 -22.28 -19.93
CA ALA A 381 5.85 -23.06 -20.94
C ALA A 381 7.15 -23.68 -20.39
N LYS A 382 7.88 -22.98 -19.52
CA LYS A 382 9.06 -23.51 -18.79
C LYS A 382 8.67 -24.61 -17.80
N GLU A 383 7.52 -24.49 -17.14
CA GLU A 383 6.98 -25.50 -16.22
C GLU A 383 6.63 -26.81 -16.96
N GLU A 384 5.90 -26.72 -18.08
CA GLU A 384 5.54 -27.91 -18.88
C GLU A 384 6.72 -28.54 -19.61
N ALA A 385 7.68 -27.74 -20.10
CA ALA A 385 8.91 -28.27 -20.66
C ALA A 385 9.71 -29.11 -19.64
N GLY A 386 9.60 -28.81 -18.34
CA GLY A 386 10.12 -29.66 -17.26
C GLY A 386 9.37 -30.99 -17.10
N ARG A 387 8.07 -31.03 -17.44
CA ARG A 387 7.22 -32.23 -17.40
C ARG A 387 7.22 -33.06 -18.69
N VAL A 388 7.86 -32.57 -19.76
CA VAL A 388 7.79 -33.12 -21.13
C VAL A 388 7.96 -34.65 -21.22
N LEU A 389 8.88 -35.25 -20.47
CA LEU A 389 9.12 -36.70 -20.50
C LEU A 389 7.90 -37.52 -20.03
N ILE A 390 7.19 -37.03 -19.02
CA ILE A 390 5.98 -37.67 -18.48
C ILE A 390 4.87 -37.55 -19.53
N ARG A 391 4.58 -36.31 -19.96
CA ARG A 391 3.60 -36.02 -21.03
C ARG A 391 3.87 -36.85 -22.30
N MET A 392 5.13 -37.05 -22.70
CA MET A 392 5.56 -37.90 -23.82
C MET A 392 5.25 -39.39 -23.61
N LYS A 393 5.45 -39.92 -22.40
CA LYS A 393 5.11 -41.30 -22.04
C LYS A 393 3.61 -41.52 -22.00
N ASP A 394 2.83 -40.54 -21.56
CA ASP A 394 1.37 -40.63 -21.51
C ASP A 394 0.79 -40.55 -22.94
N ARG A 395 1.32 -39.64 -23.78
CA ARG A 395 1.01 -39.57 -25.22
C ARG A 395 1.40 -40.86 -25.97
N PHE A 396 2.51 -41.50 -25.59
CA PHE A 396 2.88 -42.80 -26.15
C PHE A 396 1.93 -43.90 -25.69
N SER A 397 1.67 -43.97 -24.37
CA SER A 397 0.88 -45.04 -23.76
C SER A 397 -0.56 -45.02 -24.26
N THR A 398 -1.18 -43.83 -24.33
CA THR A 398 -2.52 -43.66 -24.91
C THR A 398 -2.59 -44.18 -26.34
N LEU A 399 -1.71 -43.69 -27.24
CA LEU A 399 -1.71 -44.07 -28.66
C LEU A 399 -1.24 -45.52 -28.93
N PHE A 400 -0.44 -46.11 -28.05
CA PHE A 400 0.08 -47.47 -28.20
C PHE A 400 -0.86 -48.53 -27.62
N SER A 401 -1.45 -48.27 -26.45
CA SER A 401 -2.30 -49.22 -25.72
C SER A 401 -3.79 -49.11 -26.02
N HIS A 402 -4.23 -48.15 -26.85
CA HIS A 402 -5.62 -48.04 -27.31
C HIS A 402 -5.73 -48.11 -28.84
N ASP A 403 -6.96 -48.31 -29.33
CA ASP A 403 -7.34 -48.21 -30.73
C ASP A 403 -7.94 -46.83 -31.09
N SER A 404 -8.49 -46.69 -32.31
CA SER A 404 -9.14 -45.47 -32.79
C SER A 404 -10.35 -45.06 -31.96
N ASP A 405 -10.96 -46.03 -31.29
CA ASP A 405 -12.24 -45.90 -30.61
C ASP A 405 -12.00 -45.70 -29.09
N SER A 406 -10.73 -45.43 -28.72
CA SER A 406 -10.22 -45.29 -27.35
C SER A 406 -10.36 -46.55 -26.48
N MET A 407 -10.56 -47.73 -27.08
CA MET A 407 -10.66 -48.99 -26.36
C MET A 407 -9.27 -49.64 -26.16
N PRO A 408 -9.01 -50.31 -25.01
CA PRO A 408 -7.73 -50.97 -24.77
C PRO A 408 -7.41 -52.06 -25.81
N ARG A 409 -6.27 -51.89 -26.49
CA ARG A 409 -5.85 -52.69 -27.63
C ARG A 409 -5.40 -54.09 -27.19
N VAL A 410 -6.10 -55.11 -27.69
CA VAL A 410 -5.73 -56.52 -27.54
C VAL A 410 -4.81 -56.94 -28.70
N TRP A 411 -3.71 -57.61 -28.39
CA TRP A 411 -2.71 -58.05 -29.38
C TRP A 411 -3.14 -59.38 -30.03
N THR A 412 -4.04 -59.33 -31.01
CA THR A 412 -4.64 -60.53 -31.66
C THR A 412 -3.77 -61.13 -32.77
N GLY A 413 -2.70 -60.45 -33.19
CA GLY A 413 -1.79 -60.91 -34.25
C GLY A 413 -2.10 -60.32 -35.62
N LYS A 414 -3.09 -59.43 -35.72
CA LYS A 414 -3.44 -58.67 -36.94
C LYS A 414 -2.81 -57.28 -36.98
N GLU A 415 -2.28 -56.81 -35.85
CA GLU A 415 -1.81 -55.45 -35.62
C GLU A 415 -0.31 -55.36 -35.94
N ASP A 416 0.11 -54.43 -36.81
CA ASP A 416 1.54 -54.14 -36.96
C ASP A 416 2.04 -53.27 -35.80
N ILE A 417 2.58 -53.94 -34.78
CA ILE A 417 3.21 -53.30 -33.62
C ILE A 417 4.30 -52.32 -34.04
N ARG A 418 5.01 -52.53 -35.16
CA ARG A 418 6.07 -51.64 -35.63
C ARG A 418 5.50 -50.33 -36.20
N ALA A 419 4.46 -50.40 -37.01
CA ALA A 419 3.74 -49.22 -37.50
C ALA A 419 3.12 -48.42 -36.34
N ILE A 420 2.44 -49.09 -35.40
CA ILE A 420 1.86 -48.45 -34.20
C ILE A 420 2.95 -47.81 -33.35
N THR A 421 4.06 -48.51 -33.09
CA THR A 421 5.22 -47.97 -32.35
C THR A 421 5.81 -46.74 -33.05
N LYS A 422 5.93 -46.74 -34.39
CA LYS A 422 6.44 -45.57 -35.13
C LYS A 422 5.47 -44.39 -35.05
N SER A 423 4.17 -44.62 -35.20
CA SER A 423 3.13 -43.57 -35.09
C SER A 423 3.09 -42.95 -33.69
N ALA A 424 3.05 -43.77 -32.64
CA ALA A 424 3.06 -43.30 -31.26
C ALA A 424 4.35 -42.54 -30.92
N ARG A 425 5.52 -43.05 -31.34
CA ARG A 425 6.81 -42.34 -31.16
C ARG A 425 6.85 -41.01 -31.92
N SER A 426 6.38 -40.95 -33.16
CA SER A 426 6.31 -39.69 -33.92
C SER A 426 5.40 -38.65 -33.26
N SER A 427 4.30 -39.10 -32.65
CA SER A 427 3.34 -38.24 -31.93
C SER A 427 3.93 -37.71 -30.61
N SER A 428 4.65 -38.54 -29.85
CA SER A 428 5.41 -38.08 -28.68
C SER A 428 6.59 -37.17 -29.07
N LEU A 429 7.13 -37.28 -30.29
CA LEU A 429 8.17 -36.36 -30.77
C LEU A 429 7.61 -34.97 -31.13
N LYS A 430 6.40 -34.90 -31.72
CA LYS A 430 5.71 -33.62 -31.95
C LYS A 430 5.59 -32.82 -30.65
N LEU A 431 5.15 -33.46 -29.56
CA LEU A 431 5.12 -32.88 -28.21
C LEU A 431 6.49 -32.34 -27.75
N LEU A 432 7.58 -33.08 -27.95
CA LEU A 432 8.94 -32.59 -27.65
C LEU A 432 9.31 -31.36 -28.50
N SER A 433 8.94 -31.33 -29.78
CA SER A 433 9.22 -30.19 -30.67
C SER A 433 8.36 -28.94 -30.38
N VAL A 434 7.13 -29.13 -29.89
CA VAL A 434 6.25 -28.07 -29.39
C VAL A 434 6.83 -27.49 -28.10
N MET A 435 7.30 -28.33 -27.17
CA MET A 435 7.86 -27.91 -25.88
C MET A 435 9.35 -27.50 -25.90
N ALA A 436 10.04 -27.56 -27.04
CA ALA A 436 11.46 -27.21 -27.14
C ALA A 436 11.73 -25.69 -27.13
N ALA A 437 10.79 -24.87 -27.62
CA ALA A 437 10.97 -23.42 -27.77
C ALA A 437 9.64 -22.64 -27.70
N ILE A 438 9.72 -21.40 -27.19
CA ILE A 438 8.61 -20.45 -27.06
C ILE A 438 8.35 -19.73 -28.40
N ARG A 439 7.19 -19.97 -29.00
CA ARG A 439 6.78 -19.38 -30.30
C ARG A 439 5.69 -18.31 -30.13
N LEU A 440 5.99 -17.29 -29.32
CA LEU A 440 5.09 -16.15 -29.03
C LEU A 440 5.18 -14.99 -30.03
N ASP A 441 6.17 -15.00 -30.92
CA ASP A 441 6.26 -14.12 -32.09
C ASP A 441 6.25 -15.02 -33.35
N ASP A 442 5.82 -14.52 -34.52
CA ASP A 442 5.63 -15.30 -35.76
C ASP A 442 6.94 -15.69 -36.49
N ASN A 443 7.97 -16.07 -35.73
CA ASN A 443 9.21 -16.64 -36.27
C ASN A 443 8.96 -18.12 -36.65
N ALA A 444 9.37 -18.51 -37.85
CA ALA A 444 9.51 -19.93 -38.21
C ALA A 444 10.73 -20.55 -37.50
N ASP A 445 10.71 -21.86 -37.28
CA ASP A 445 11.89 -22.64 -36.89
C ASP A 445 11.87 -24.05 -37.51
N ALA A 446 13.04 -24.67 -37.60
CA ALA A 446 13.23 -26.00 -38.17
C ALA A 446 13.25 -27.14 -37.12
N ILE A 447 12.74 -26.92 -35.89
CA ILE A 447 12.96 -27.84 -34.76
C ILE A 447 12.30 -29.21 -35.00
N GLU A 448 11.04 -29.27 -35.43
CA GLU A 448 10.35 -30.55 -35.68
C GLU A 448 11.02 -31.35 -36.80
N HIS A 449 11.39 -30.67 -37.89
CA HIS A 449 12.09 -31.27 -39.03
C HIS A 449 13.46 -31.84 -38.61
N THR A 450 14.22 -31.08 -37.82
CA THR A 450 15.54 -31.48 -37.31
C THR A 450 15.44 -32.68 -36.37
N LEU A 451 14.48 -32.65 -35.44
CA LEU A 451 14.25 -33.74 -34.50
C LEU A 451 13.78 -35.02 -35.21
N SER A 452 12.83 -34.93 -36.14
CA SER A 452 12.26 -36.10 -36.83
C SER A 452 13.30 -36.83 -37.69
N LEU A 453 14.10 -36.11 -38.48
CA LEU A 453 15.22 -36.66 -39.25
C LEU A 453 16.28 -37.33 -38.35
N ALA A 454 16.67 -36.68 -37.26
CA ALA A 454 17.74 -37.16 -36.40
C ALA A 454 17.34 -38.33 -35.47
N LEU A 455 16.08 -38.39 -35.03
CA LEU A 455 15.64 -39.24 -33.92
C LEU A 455 14.66 -40.38 -34.29
N VAL A 456 13.92 -40.25 -35.40
CA VAL A 456 12.92 -41.25 -35.84
C VAL A 456 13.40 -42.03 -37.07
N ASP A 457 13.90 -41.36 -38.11
CA ASP A 457 14.38 -42.01 -39.34
C ASP A 457 15.88 -41.74 -39.64
N PRO A 458 16.81 -42.21 -38.78
CA PRO A 458 18.25 -41.99 -38.96
C PRO A 458 18.83 -42.58 -40.26
N LYS A 459 18.12 -43.51 -40.91
CA LYS A 459 18.47 -44.01 -42.25
C LYS A 459 18.28 -42.95 -43.36
N ALA A 460 17.32 -42.03 -43.20
CA ALA A 460 17.11 -40.92 -44.13
C ALA A 460 18.17 -39.82 -43.93
N ALA A 461 18.50 -39.48 -42.68
CA ALA A 461 19.57 -38.52 -42.36
C ALA A 461 20.92 -38.94 -42.99
N ALA A 462 21.26 -40.23 -42.91
CA ALA A 462 22.47 -40.79 -43.53
C ALA A 462 22.51 -40.73 -45.07
N SER A 463 21.37 -40.53 -45.74
CA SER A 463 21.31 -40.37 -47.21
C SER A 463 21.49 -38.91 -47.67
N THR A 464 21.16 -37.96 -46.80
CA THR A 464 21.15 -36.52 -47.11
C THR A 464 22.51 -35.87 -46.81
N ASN A 465 23.12 -36.21 -45.66
CA ASN A 465 24.31 -35.52 -45.15
C ASN A 465 25.62 -36.14 -45.66
N LYS A 466 25.87 -36.07 -46.96
CA LYS A 466 27.14 -36.52 -47.58
C LYS A 466 28.31 -35.51 -47.45
N GLY A 467 28.13 -34.39 -46.74
CA GLY A 467 29.00 -33.21 -46.89
C GLY A 467 29.43 -32.44 -45.63
N THR A 468 29.01 -32.79 -44.41
CA THR A 468 29.53 -32.20 -43.15
C THR A 468 29.25 -33.12 -41.96
N SER A 469 30.25 -33.41 -41.13
CA SER A 469 30.15 -34.38 -40.03
C SER A 469 29.88 -33.72 -38.66
N VAL A 470 28.90 -32.82 -38.59
CA VAL A 470 28.44 -32.21 -37.34
C VAL A 470 27.05 -32.77 -37.02
N ASP A 471 26.88 -33.28 -35.80
CA ASP A 471 25.60 -33.76 -35.29
C ASP A 471 24.74 -32.54 -34.89
N PRO A 472 23.58 -32.28 -35.54
CA PRO A 472 22.77 -31.10 -35.23
C PRO A 472 22.22 -31.10 -33.80
N LEU A 473 22.15 -32.27 -33.14
CA LEU A 473 21.74 -32.41 -31.75
C LEU A 473 22.92 -32.44 -30.75
N ALA A 474 24.12 -32.04 -31.19
CA ALA A 474 25.27 -31.78 -30.31
C ALA A 474 25.41 -30.29 -29.92
N SER A 475 24.58 -29.39 -30.46
CA SER A 475 24.58 -27.97 -30.11
C SER A 475 23.89 -27.70 -28.75
N SER A 476 24.39 -26.70 -28.03
CA SER A 476 23.75 -26.12 -26.84
C SER A 476 22.60 -25.15 -27.17
N THR A 477 22.49 -24.71 -28.42
CA THR A 477 21.49 -23.74 -28.91
C THR A 477 20.82 -24.23 -30.19
N TRP A 478 19.56 -23.85 -30.40
CA TRP A 478 18.87 -24.07 -31.66
C TRP A 478 19.30 -23.03 -32.70
N GLU A 479 19.35 -23.45 -33.96
CA GLU A 479 19.50 -22.53 -35.09
C GLU A 479 18.21 -21.68 -35.21
N GLU A 480 18.35 -20.41 -35.60
CA GLU A 480 17.28 -19.40 -35.74
C GLU A 480 16.46 -19.02 -34.46
N VAL A 481 16.60 -19.75 -33.34
CA VAL A 481 15.84 -19.50 -32.09
C VAL A 481 16.72 -18.87 -30.99
N PRO A 482 16.37 -17.68 -30.46
CA PRO A 482 17.07 -17.05 -29.34
C PRO A 482 17.14 -17.89 -28.07
N ALA A 483 18.25 -17.77 -27.33
CA ALA A 483 18.45 -18.47 -26.05
C ALA A 483 17.36 -18.15 -25.01
N SER A 484 16.82 -16.93 -25.00
CA SER A 484 15.70 -16.53 -24.11
C SER A 484 14.38 -17.26 -24.40
N LYS A 485 14.19 -17.74 -25.64
CA LYS A 485 13.02 -18.51 -26.08
C LYS A 485 13.25 -20.02 -26.03
N THR A 486 14.48 -20.48 -25.82
CA THR A 486 14.80 -21.91 -25.75
C THR A 486 14.33 -22.48 -24.41
N LEU A 487 13.51 -23.53 -24.46
CA LEU A 487 13.03 -24.26 -23.28
C LEU A 487 13.85 -25.52 -23.04
N ILE A 488 14.15 -26.26 -24.11
CA ILE A 488 14.90 -27.52 -24.09
C ILE A 488 15.97 -27.44 -25.17
N THR A 489 17.24 -27.58 -24.80
CA THR A 489 18.36 -27.56 -25.76
C THR A 489 18.39 -28.80 -26.66
N PRO A 490 19.05 -28.77 -27.83
CA PRO A 490 19.16 -29.94 -28.72
C PRO A 490 19.78 -31.17 -28.01
N VAL A 491 20.81 -30.96 -27.20
CA VAL A 491 21.44 -32.01 -26.37
C VAL A 491 20.47 -32.60 -25.33
N GLN A 492 19.66 -31.76 -24.67
CA GLN A 492 18.62 -32.24 -23.75
C GLN A 492 17.54 -33.03 -24.49
N CYS A 493 17.07 -32.57 -25.66
CA CYS A 493 16.10 -33.30 -26.49
C CYS A 493 16.62 -34.70 -26.85
N LYS A 494 17.90 -34.81 -27.23
CA LYS A 494 18.57 -36.08 -27.51
C LYS A 494 18.69 -36.99 -26.29
N SER A 495 18.87 -36.41 -25.10
CA SER A 495 18.89 -37.16 -23.83
C SER A 495 17.50 -37.68 -23.46
N LEU A 496 16.50 -36.78 -23.45
CA LEU A 496 15.10 -37.08 -23.18
C LEU A 496 14.55 -38.15 -24.14
N TRP A 497 14.87 -38.07 -25.43
CA TRP A 497 14.47 -39.09 -26.41
C TRP A 497 15.08 -40.46 -26.14
N ARG A 498 16.35 -40.52 -25.70
CA ARG A 498 16.99 -41.79 -25.29
C ARG A 498 16.29 -42.39 -24.08
N GLN A 499 16.03 -41.59 -23.05
CA GLN A 499 15.33 -42.04 -21.84
C GLN A 499 13.89 -42.52 -22.16
N PHE A 500 13.11 -41.70 -22.87
CA PHE A 500 11.79 -42.03 -23.38
C PHE A 500 11.80 -43.33 -24.19
N ARG A 501 12.79 -43.54 -25.06
CA ARG A 501 12.92 -44.77 -25.83
C ARG A 501 13.16 -45.97 -24.93
N THR A 502 14.10 -45.92 -23.99
CA THR A 502 14.38 -47.02 -23.05
C THR A 502 13.15 -47.37 -22.21
N GLU A 503 12.46 -46.37 -21.66
CA GLU A 503 11.29 -46.58 -20.81
C GLU A 503 10.06 -47.13 -21.60
N THR A 504 9.91 -46.76 -22.87
CA THR A 504 8.84 -47.31 -23.75
C THR A 504 9.19 -48.66 -24.38
N GLU A 505 10.47 -49.03 -24.47
CA GLU A 505 10.93 -50.27 -25.10
C GLU A 505 10.51 -51.52 -24.32
N TYR A 506 10.37 -51.42 -22.99
CA TYR A 506 9.74 -52.46 -22.18
C TYR A 506 8.29 -52.73 -22.60
N THR A 507 7.46 -51.68 -22.71
CA THR A 507 6.04 -51.77 -23.12
C THR A 507 5.89 -52.35 -24.52
N VAL A 508 6.75 -51.96 -25.46
CA VAL A 508 6.77 -52.53 -26.83
C VAL A 508 7.17 -54.01 -26.81
N THR A 509 8.16 -54.38 -26.00
CA THR A 509 8.60 -55.78 -25.86
C THR A 509 7.52 -56.66 -25.22
N GLN A 510 6.80 -56.13 -24.23
CA GLN A 510 5.66 -56.79 -23.59
C GLN A 510 4.50 -57.01 -24.59
N ALA A 511 4.20 -56.04 -25.46
CA ALA A 511 3.21 -56.18 -26.52
C ALA A 511 3.60 -57.27 -27.55
N ILE A 512 4.87 -57.32 -27.96
CA ILE A 512 5.38 -58.37 -28.86
C ILE A 512 5.26 -59.75 -28.19
N ALA A 513 5.66 -59.88 -26.92
CA ALA A 513 5.52 -61.12 -26.17
C ALA A 513 4.05 -61.56 -26.01
N ALA A 514 3.13 -60.61 -25.80
CA ALA A 514 1.69 -60.87 -25.74
C ALA A 514 1.13 -61.33 -27.11
N GLN A 515 1.55 -60.69 -28.21
CA GLN A 515 1.14 -61.08 -29.56
C GLN A 515 1.69 -62.47 -29.93
N GLU A 516 2.92 -62.81 -29.54
CA GLU A 516 3.47 -64.15 -29.67
C GLU A 516 2.74 -65.19 -28.81
N ALA A 517 2.41 -64.87 -27.55
CA ALA A 517 1.65 -65.76 -26.68
C ALA A 517 0.24 -66.04 -27.25
N SER A 518 -0.44 -64.99 -27.72
CA SER A 518 -1.72 -65.06 -28.43
C SER A 518 -1.64 -65.97 -29.66
N ARG A 519 -0.62 -65.78 -30.51
CA ARG A 519 -0.36 -66.60 -31.70
C ARG A 519 -0.01 -68.06 -31.37
N ARG A 520 0.68 -68.33 -30.26
CA ARG A 520 0.97 -69.69 -29.78
C ARG A 520 -0.29 -70.38 -29.24
N ASN A 521 -1.13 -69.67 -28.49
CA ASN A 521 -2.39 -70.17 -27.93
C ASN A 521 -3.38 -70.57 -29.04
N ASN A 522 -3.47 -69.78 -30.11
CA ASN A 522 -4.35 -70.04 -31.25
C ASN A 522 -4.00 -71.33 -32.05
N ASN A 523 -2.88 -71.99 -31.77
CA ASN A 523 -2.49 -73.27 -32.37
C ASN A 523 -2.78 -74.50 -31.48
N TRP A 524 -3.40 -74.32 -30.30
CA TRP A 524 -3.57 -75.42 -29.33
C TRP A 524 -4.79 -76.31 -29.63
N LEU A 525 -4.73 -77.02 -30.77
CA LEU A 525 -5.46 -78.28 -30.92
C LEU A 525 -4.91 -79.30 -29.90
N PRO A 526 -5.77 -80.11 -29.25
CA PRO A 526 -5.30 -81.18 -28.37
C PRO A 526 -4.39 -82.14 -29.16
N PRO A 527 -3.33 -82.70 -28.53
CA PRO A 527 -2.38 -83.55 -29.23
C PRO A 527 -3.05 -84.72 -29.97
N PRO A 528 -2.55 -85.17 -31.14
CA PRO A 528 -3.18 -86.25 -31.90
C PRO A 528 -3.41 -87.54 -31.09
N TRP A 529 -2.49 -87.86 -30.17
CA TRP A 529 -2.65 -89.00 -29.26
C TRP A 529 -3.82 -88.80 -28.26
N ALA A 530 -4.12 -87.57 -27.85
CA ALA A 530 -5.23 -87.26 -26.93
C ALA A 530 -6.57 -87.35 -27.66
N ILE A 531 -6.63 -86.94 -28.94
CA ILE A 531 -7.80 -87.12 -29.80
C ILE A 531 -8.05 -88.63 -30.02
N VAL A 532 -7.01 -89.40 -30.35
CA VAL A 532 -7.10 -90.86 -30.51
C VAL A 532 -7.51 -91.54 -29.19
N ALA A 533 -6.96 -91.11 -28.04
CA ALA A 533 -7.35 -91.65 -26.73
C ALA A 533 -8.84 -91.39 -26.42
N LEU A 534 -9.34 -90.18 -26.71
CA LEU A 534 -10.76 -89.84 -26.56
C LEU A 534 -11.66 -90.75 -27.42
N VAL A 535 -11.27 -90.99 -28.68
CA VAL A 535 -12.00 -91.89 -29.59
C VAL A 535 -11.95 -93.34 -29.13
N VAL A 536 -10.81 -93.84 -28.65
CA VAL A 536 -10.63 -95.27 -28.28
C VAL A 536 -11.24 -95.60 -26.93
N LEU A 537 -11.06 -94.77 -25.89
CA LEU A 537 -11.64 -94.98 -24.57
C LEU A 537 -13.16 -94.70 -24.58
N GLY A 538 -13.58 -93.60 -25.19
CA GLY A 538 -15.00 -93.22 -25.30
C GLY A 538 -15.83 -94.12 -26.23
N PHE A 539 -15.21 -95.00 -27.02
CA PHE A 539 -15.92 -95.91 -27.91
C PHE A 539 -16.89 -96.85 -27.17
N ASN A 540 -16.54 -97.28 -25.96
CA ASN A 540 -17.38 -98.17 -25.16
C ASN A 540 -18.66 -97.48 -24.65
N GLU A 541 -18.55 -96.19 -24.32
CA GLU A 541 -19.67 -95.35 -23.88
C GLU A 541 -20.54 -94.90 -25.07
N PHE A 542 -19.93 -94.64 -26.22
CA PHE A 542 -20.65 -94.39 -27.48
C PHE A 542 -21.43 -95.63 -27.95
N MET A 543 -20.84 -96.83 -27.87
CA MET A 543 -21.50 -98.09 -28.25
C MET A 543 -22.60 -98.50 -27.27
N THR A 544 -22.49 -98.18 -25.98
CA THR A 544 -23.59 -98.43 -25.02
C THR A 544 -24.76 -97.45 -25.21
N LEU A 545 -24.50 -96.21 -25.61
CA LEU A 545 -25.55 -95.26 -26.04
C LEU A 545 -26.31 -95.77 -27.27
N LEU A 546 -25.59 -96.29 -28.28
CA LEU A 546 -26.17 -96.83 -29.52
C LEU A 546 -26.96 -98.14 -29.31
N ARG A 547 -26.54 -98.98 -28.36
CA ARG A 547 -27.14 -100.31 -28.14
C ARG A 547 -28.42 -100.29 -27.30
N ASN A 548 -28.73 -99.20 -26.61
CA ASN A 548 -29.96 -99.06 -25.82
C ASN A 548 -30.55 -97.64 -25.93
N PRO A 549 -31.53 -97.41 -26.83
CA PRO A 549 -32.06 -96.07 -27.11
C PRO A 549 -32.76 -95.40 -25.92
N LEU A 550 -33.11 -96.17 -24.88
CA LEU A 550 -33.66 -95.62 -23.63
C LEU A 550 -32.66 -94.70 -22.92
N TYR A 551 -31.35 -94.92 -23.01
CA TYR A 551 -30.36 -94.01 -22.43
C TYR A 551 -30.38 -92.63 -23.09
N LEU A 552 -30.64 -92.57 -24.40
CA LEU A 552 -30.77 -91.31 -25.13
C LEU A 552 -32.01 -90.53 -24.64
N GLY A 553 -33.11 -91.23 -24.36
CA GLY A 553 -34.29 -90.65 -23.70
C GLY A 553 -34.02 -90.16 -22.26
N VAL A 554 -33.33 -90.95 -21.44
CA VAL A 554 -32.96 -90.57 -20.06
C VAL A 554 -32.04 -89.35 -20.05
N ILE A 555 -31.03 -89.31 -20.94
CA ILE A 555 -30.12 -88.17 -21.09
C ILE A 555 -30.87 -86.92 -21.58
N PHE A 556 -31.84 -87.06 -22.49
CA PHE A 556 -32.68 -85.96 -22.94
C PHE A 556 -33.56 -85.40 -21.80
N VAL A 557 -34.19 -86.26 -20.99
CA VAL A 557 -34.96 -85.83 -19.81
C VAL A 557 -34.06 -85.18 -18.76
N ALA A 558 -32.88 -85.74 -18.48
CA ALA A 558 -31.91 -85.15 -17.57
C ALA A 558 -31.41 -83.78 -18.07
N PHE A 559 -31.14 -83.64 -19.37
CA PHE A 559 -30.79 -82.36 -20.00
C PHE A 559 -31.90 -81.32 -19.87
N LEU A 560 -33.17 -81.70 -20.08
CA LEU A 560 -34.31 -80.80 -19.88
C LEU A 560 -34.46 -80.36 -18.41
N LEU A 561 -34.26 -81.26 -17.45
CA LEU A 561 -34.28 -80.93 -16.01
C LEU A 561 -33.12 -80.00 -15.62
N ILE A 562 -31.90 -80.27 -16.11
CA ILE A 562 -30.72 -79.42 -15.88
C ILE A 562 -30.94 -78.03 -16.52
N LYS A 563 -31.49 -77.96 -17.73
CA LYS A 563 -31.84 -76.69 -18.39
C LYS A 563 -32.93 -75.93 -17.62
N ALA A 564 -33.97 -76.62 -17.14
CA ALA A 564 -35.02 -76.01 -16.34
C ALA A 564 -34.48 -75.42 -15.03
N LEU A 565 -33.60 -76.15 -14.33
CA LEU A 565 -32.88 -75.66 -13.16
C LEU A 565 -31.98 -74.47 -13.50
N TRP A 566 -31.21 -74.53 -14.59
CA TRP A 566 -30.33 -73.44 -15.03
C TRP A 566 -31.07 -72.12 -15.29
N VAL A 567 -32.27 -72.20 -15.87
CA VAL A 567 -33.16 -71.05 -16.10
C VAL A 567 -33.84 -70.58 -14.80
N GLN A 568 -34.23 -71.47 -13.89
CA GLN A 568 -34.89 -71.10 -12.63
C GLN A 568 -33.93 -70.57 -11.55
N LEU A 569 -32.64 -70.91 -11.61
CA LEU A 569 -31.61 -70.45 -10.67
C LEU A 569 -30.94 -69.13 -11.07
N ASP A 570 -31.30 -68.54 -12.22
CA ASP A 570 -30.69 -67.35 -12.86
C ASP A 570 -29.19 -67.18 -12.54
N ILE A 571 -28.41 -68.18 -12.97
CA ILE A 571 -26.99 -68.28 -12.65
C ILE A 571 -26.21 -67.06 -13.19
N THR A 572 -26.66 -66.48 -14.31
CA THR A 572 -26.11 -65.24 -14.90
C THR A 572 -26.47 -63.96 -14.15
N GLY A 573 -27.59 -63.93 -13.41
CA GLY A 573 -27.93 -62.86 -12.49
C GLY A 573 -27.10 -62.94 -11.21
N GLU A 574 -27.15 -64.07 -10.51
CA GLU A 574 -26.52 -64.26 -9.19
C GLU A 574 -25.00 -64.03 -9.19
N PHE A 575 -24.27 -64.53 -10.20
CA PHE A 575 -22.81 -64.38 -10.25
C PHE A 575 -22.33 -62.94 -10.55
N ARG A 576 -23.22 -61.98 -10.88
CA ARG A 576 -22.84 -60.55 -11.00
C ARG A 576 -22.35 -59.95 -9.69
N HIS A 577 -22.73 -60.53 -8.55
CA HIS A 577 -22.29 -60.10 -7.22
C HIS A 577 -21.02 -60.80 -6.73
N GLY A 578 -20.33 -61.54 -7.61
CA GLY A 578 -19.06 -62.21 -7.33
C GLY A 578 -19.22 -63.70 -6.98
N ALA A 579 -18.09 -64.42 -7.03
CA ALA A 579 -18.09 -65.89 -6.98
C ALA A 579 -18.60 -66.47 -5.65
N LEU A 580 -18.17 -65.92 -4.51
CA LEU A 580 -18.56 -66.43 -3.19
C LEU A 580 -20.07 -66.20 -2.89
N PRO A 581 -20.65 -64.99 -3.08
CA PRO A 581 -22.09 -64.79 -2.94
C PRO A 581 -22.92 -65.66 -3.88
N GLY A 582 -22.52 -65.77 -5.16
CA GLY A 582 -23.24 -66.58 -6.16
C GLY A 582 -23.35 -68.06 -5.77
N ILE A 583 -22.25 -68.66 -5.28
CA ILE A 583 -22.24 -70.07 -4.83
C ILE A 583 -23.13 -70.29 -3.60
N LEU A 584 -23.19 -69.33 -2.67
CA LEU A 584 -24.04 -69.42 -1.47
C LEU A 584 -25.54 -69.22 -1.81
N SER A 585 -25.85 -68.30 -2.73
CA SER A 585 -27.22 -68.08 -3.22
C SER A 585 -27.73 -69.30 -4.01
N ILE A 586 -26.90 -69.87 -4.88
CA ILE A 586 -27.25 -71.07 -5.65
C ILE A 586 -27.44 -72.29 -4.74
N SER A 587 -26.54 -72.53 -3.77
CA SER A 587 -26.65 -73.70 -2.89
C SER A 587 -27.90 -73.65 -1.99
N THR A 588 -28.31 -72.46 -1.53
CA THR A 588 -29.54 -72.28 -0.75
C THR A 588 -30.81 -72.34 -1.60
N LYS A 589 -30.78 -71.89 -2.87
CA LYS A 589 -31.92 -71.95 -3.80
C LYS A 589 -32.13 -73.30 -4.48
N LEU A 590 -31.08 -74.12 -4.64
CA LEU A 590 -31.15 -75.37 -5.40
C LEU A 590 -32.17 -76.36 -4.82
N LEU A 591 -32.13 -76.61 -3.51
CA LEU A 591 -33.01 -77.59 -2.84
C LEU A 591 -34.51 -77.24 -2.95
N PRO A 592 -34.98 -76.02 -2.60
CA PRO A 592 -36.39 -75.65 -2.77
C PRO A 592 -36.83 -75.57 -4.24
N THR A 593 -35.92 -75.25 -5.17
CA THR A 593 -36.24 -75.23 -6.62
C THR A 593 -36.48 -76.65 -7.14
N VAL A 594 -35.63 -77.62 -6.76
CA VAL A 594 -35.84 -79.04 -7.06
C VAL A 594 -37.15 -79.56 -6.45
N MET A 595 -37.47 -79.21 -5.20
CA MET A 595 -38.75 -79.57 -4.58
C MET A 595 -39.95 -78.98 -5.33
N ASN A 596 -39.89 -77.71 -5.77
CA ASN A 596 -40.99 -77.10 -6.54
C ASN A 596 -41.16 -77.72 -7.94
N LEU A 597 -40.08 -78.13 -8.61
CA LEU A 597 -40.15 -78.86 -9.87
C LEU A 597 -40.78 -80.26 -9.69
N LEU A 598 -40.33 -81.02 -8.68
CA LEU A 598 -40.91 -82.33 -8.36
C LEU A 598 -42.37 -82.23 -7.95
N ARG A 599 -42.74 -81.20 -7.17
CA ARG A 599 -44.11 -80.94 -6.75
C ARG A 599 -45.02 -80.62 -7.95
N LYS A 600 -44.59 -79.74 -8.86
CA LYS A 600 -45.35 -79.46 -10.10
C LYS A 600 -45.48 -80.69 -10.99
N LEU A 601 -44.44 -81.52 -11.11
CA LEU A 601 -44.52 -82.79 -11.84
C LEU A 601 -45.52 -83.78 -11.21
N ALA A 602 -45.61 -83.82 -9.88
CA ALA A 602 -46.62 -84.64 -9.18
C ALA A 602 -48.04 -84.08 -9.34
N GLU A 603 -48.22 -82.76 -9.23
CA GLU A 603 -49.52 -82.09 -9.38
C GLU A 603 -50.07 -82.16 -10.81
N GLU A 604 -49.20 -82.08 -11.83
CA GLU A 604 -49.58 -82.27 -13.25
C GLU A 604 -49.89 -83.75 -13.56
N GLY A 605 -49.18 -84.69 -12.91
CA GLY A 605 -49.39 -86.14 -13.04
C GLY A 605 -50.63 -86.70 -12.35
N GLN A 606 -51.38 -85.89 -11.61
CA GLN A 606 -52.58 -86.31 -10.86
C GLN A 606 -53.91 -85.80 -11.44
N ARG A 607 -53.91 -85.21 -12.65
CA ARG A 607 -55.14 -84.77 -13.34
C ARG A 607 -55.83 -85.94 -14.07
N PRO A 608 -57.06 -86.34 -13.67
CA PRO A 608 -57.79 -87.40 -14.38
C PRO A 608 -58.38 -86.90 -15.70
N THR A 609 -58.30 -87.73 -16.75
CA THR A 609 -58.87 -87.42 -18.06
C THR A 609 -60.38 -87.63 -18.09
N HIS A 610 -61.14 -86.57 -18.36
CA HIS A 610 -62.55 -86.66 -18.76
C HIS A 610 -62.70 -86.29 -20.23
N THR A 611 -63.48 -87.10 -20.95
CA THR A 611 -63.89 -86.88 -22.35
C THR A 611 -65.40 -86.63 -22.38
N ASP A 612 -65.84 -85.67 -23.19
CA ASP A 612 -67.13 -85.69 -23.90
C ASP A 612 -67.15 -84.60 -25.01
N PRO A 613 -68.07 -84.65 -26.01
CA PRO A 613 -67.78 -84.11 -27.35
C PRO A 613 -68.71 -82.99 -27.89
N GLN A 614 -68.39 -82.54 -29.11
CA GLN A 614 -69.18 -81.72 -30.06
C GLN A 614 -69.45 -80.22 -29.75
N ARG A 615 -68.78 -79.32 -30.49
CA ARG A 615 -69.35 -78.66 -31.70
C ARG A 615 -68.36 -77.74 -32.44
N ASN A 616 -68.35 -77.85 -33.77
CA ASN A 616 -67.96 -76.78 -34.72
C ASN A 616 -69.17 -75.82 -34.91
N PRO A 617 -69.07 -74.59 -35.48
CA PRO A 617 -68.09 -74.08 -36.48
C PRO A 617 -67.67 -72.60 -36.19
N PRO A 618 -67.32 -71.70 -37.16
CA PRO A 618 -66.87 -71.81 -38.55
C PRO A 618 -65.52 -71.08 -38.84
N LEU A 619 -65.13 -70.98 -40.13
CA LEU A 619 -63.97 -70.21 -40.62
C LEU A 619 -64.40 -68.97 -41.44
N THR A 620 -63.90 -67.80 -41.07
CA THR A 620 -63.75 -66.57 -41.90
C THR A 620 -62.68 -65.68 -41.23
N ALA A 621 -61.74 -64.95 -41.83
CA ALA A 621 -61.37 -64.53 -43.19
C ALA A 621 -61.34 -62.99 -43.33
N GLN A 622 -60.11 -62.44 -43.36
CA GLN A 622 -59.68 -61.13 -43.89
C GLN A 622 -60.11 -59.79 -43.22
N SER A 623 -59.30 -58.78 -43.55
CA SER A 623 -59.43 -57.32 -43.30
C SER A 623 -59.20 -56.81 -41.87
N PHE A 624 -58.90 -55.52 -41.66
CA PHE A 624 -57.85 -54.60 -42.18
C PHE A 624 -58.01 -53.27 -41.38
N GLN A 625 -56.94 -52.47 -41.21
CA GLN A 625 -56.95 -51.14 -40.56
C GLN A 625 -57.26 -51.17 -39.03
N SER A 626 -56.52 -50.48 -38.15
CA SER A 626 -56.20 -49.04 -38.00
C SER A 626 -57.40 -48.21 -37.51
N GLY A 627 -57.32 -47.49 -36.37
CA GLY A 627 -56.20 -47.33 -35.43
C GLY A 627 -56.48 -46.28 -34.34
N THR A 628 -55.40 -45.81 -33.67
CA THR A 628 -55.30 -44.59 -32.83
C THR A 628 -56.23 -44.36 -31.62
N ASN A 629 -55.62 -44.29 -30.43
CA ASN A 629 -55.81 -43.27 -29.37
C ASN A 629 -57.20 -43.21 -28.64
N ASN A 630 -57.37 -42.63 -27.43
CA ASN A 630 -56.51 -41.75 -26.60
C ASN A 630 -56.90 -41.76 -25.08
N TYR A 631 -56.13 -41.06 -24.24
CA TYR A 631 -56.50 -40.40 -22.94
C TYR A 631 -56.73 -41.18 -21.61
N SER A 632 -55.70 -41.14 -20.75
CA SER A 632 -55.62 -40.54 -19.39
C SER A 632 -56.77 -40.56 -18.33
N GLY A 633 -56.39 -40.93 -17.09
CA GLY A 633 -56.95 -40.53 -15.77
C GLY A 633 -56.10 -41.17 -14.64
N ILE A 634 -55.65 -40.58 -13.51
CA ILE A 634 -56.16 -39.54 -12.55
C ILE A 634 -57.30 -40.09 -11.66
N SER A 635 -57.37 -39.99 -10.32
CA SER A 635 -56.43 -39.75 -9.17
C SER A 635 -57.24 -39.92 -7.83
N SER A 636 -56.83 -39.78 -6.54
CA SER A 636 -55.56 -39.79 -5.76
C SER A 636 -55.85 -39.61 -4.23
N SER A 637 -55.36 -40.48 -3.32
CA SER A 637 -55.48 -40.32 -1.84
C SER A 637 -54.63 -41.35 -1.05
N ALA A 638 -54.35 -41.28 0.26
CA ALA A 638 -54.09 -40.22 1.27
C ALA A 638 -53.96 -40.89 2.70
N SER A 639 -53.54 -40.15 3.76
CA SER A 639 -53.31 -40.61 5.17
C SER A 639 -52.04 -41.47 5.38
N SER A 640 -51.10 -41.28 6.33
CA SER A 640 -51.06 -40.88 7.77
C SER A 640 -51.61 -41.95 8.73
N GLU A 641 -51.06 -42.22 9.93
CA GLU A 641 -50.19 -41.42 10.85
C GLU A 641 -49.40 -42.32 11.86
N VAL A 642 -48.82 -41.72 12.94
CA VAL A 642 -48.43 -42.28 14.28
C VAL A 642 -46.92 -42.38 14.65
N THR A 643 -46.62 -41.90 15.87
CA THR A 643 -45.35 -41.85 16.67
C THR A 643 -45.01 -43.23 17.33
N SER A 644 -44.01 -43.50 18.19
CA SER A 644 -42.98 -42.79 19.01
C SER A 644 -41.88 -43.84 19.40
N GLU A 645 -40.77 -43.67 20.15
CA GLU A 645 -40.08 -42.57 20.87
C GLU A 645 -38.62 -42.99 21.28
N ASN A 646 -37.85 -42.08 21.91
CA ASN A 646 -36.69 -42.27 22.83
C ASN A 646 -35.46 -43.15 22.42
N GLY A 647 -34.20 -42.72 22.68
CA GLY A 647 -33.76 -41.48 23.33
C GLY A 647 -32.23 -41.28 23.49
N THR A 648 -31.88 -40.18 24.15
CA THR A 648 -30.55 -39.61 24.52
C THR A 648 -29.53 -40.60 25.14
N LYS A 649 -28.20 -40.37 25.19
CA LYS A 649 -27.37 -39.15 25.40
C LYS A 649 -26.03 -39.25 24.62
N HIS A 650 -25.45 -38.20 23.99
CA HIS A 650 -24.80 -37.00 24.55
C HIS A 650 -23.47 -37.22 25.31
N SER A 651 -22.35 -36.78 24.71
CA SER A 651 -21.23 -36.05 25.34
C SER A 651 -20.21 -35.56 24.29
N LYS A 652 -19.77 -34.28 24.38
CA LYS A 652 -18.50 -33.78 23.80
C LYS A 652 -17.52 -33.43 24.96
N PRO A 653 -16.47 -32.60 24.79
CA PRO A 653 -15.09 -32.98 25.05
C PRO A 653 -14.58 -32.43 26.41
N PRO A 654 -13.26 -32.36 26.61
CA PRO A 654 -12.67 -31.02 26.55
C PRO A 654 -11.38 -30.94 25.72
N ALA A 655 -10.89 -29.73 25.50
CA ALA A 655 -9.59 -29.45 24.92
C ALA A 655 -8.71 -28.70 25.94
N HIS A 656 -7.42 -28.97 25.91
CA HIS A 656 -6.28 -28.12 26.25
C HIS A 656 -5.05 -28.77 25.58
N GLN A 657 -4.00 -28.04 25.20
CA GLN A 657 -3.64 -26.67 25.58
C GLN A 657 -3.16 -25.86 24.37
#